data_AF-A0A511HHN9-F1
#
_entry.id   AF-A0A511HHN9-F1
#
_cell.length_a   1.000
_cell.length_b   1.000
_cell.length_c   1.000
_cell.angle_alpha   90.00
_cell.angle_beta   90.00
_cell.angle_gamma   90.00
#
_symmetry.space_group_name_H-M   'P 1'
#
loop_
_entity.id
_entity.type
_entity.pdbx_description
1 polymer ?
#
loop_
_entity_poly.entity_id
_entity_poly.type
_entity_poly.pdbx_seq_one_letter_code
_entity_poly.pdbx_strand_id
1 'polypeptide(L)'
;MASSQPPSDSPADNASLLLVAGERECQRVEEALQHAGVTVVTERATTAAAAEAALSRTWGLVLCGSEVPDMGFAEVQALWSKHGKELPFVVLSRDWCEATLEASVRAGALDYITEDRFSRLVPVVQRELRMTADRRRHTATAVQLERTNYLMENIIDAIPFVLFVKDADTRRLVVANKTFADAFRVTKEWLLGKLDHDYFPKEQAESFIAIDTEILETKQMKSFEEVARADGVDRIFATRKLPLLDEHGVARYVMGVTEDITERKQHEEMLRASKAELEAANKQLAASLEEIKRTRAVSARSLASYQQRALQMEIIRQQNEDLDRLAQELAVAKRNEEERAREAEAAARLKSEFLANFSHEIRTPLNGIIGYCDLLMREEGQRLTAHGRRDLNVVKTNAKTLLALINDILDLSKIESGRVEVVTELVDVQELAEECLATVKEYLKGKDVALTTNIDPSARMLRSDALKLRQIMLNLLSNAAKFTDAGEVALSLVPAGNEVIMTVEDTGVGIPSDELPFIFEKFRQVDGSTTRKVGGTGLGLAIVRELSRVLGGNVTVTSTLGRGTTFTVRLPTTLETPDNGGGPHLERGVPVSEVAQHVGTMAQPGSTVLVVDDDPLIQQLVAGQLEPAGFKVVVAEDGIAALKRARELRPQAILLDIHLPKLDGWSVLSQLKSEPSLAGIPVILISVEEQRARGFSLGACEYLVKPVEPDRLVEVVQRSLHQSSGTSTSVGEVLVVDDDSATRELVSRNLRRAGFSTSEARSGEDALLKARVSPPALVVLDLMMPNLDGFEVLRRLRAEKLQVPVVVLTGKTLSAEEEALLRDGFAGFVKKGGHALEDVIAQAKGLLLSQRAASAGKLARILYVEDSAQNRDIVRRYLNGHFEVIEAEDGEHGLERAIRDAPDLILMDLSLPRLDGWEVTRRLRALPAAANVPVIAVTAHAGREYQDKAHAAGCTAYLTKPLDRDQLLEMIRKHLGRTHV
;
A
#
# COMPACT_ATOMS: atom_id res chain seq x y z
N MET A 1 39.65 43.01 83.51
CA MET A 1 40.63 43.91 84.15
C MET A 1 41.95 43.18 84.21
N ALA A 2 42.98 43.79 83.62
CA ALA A 2 44.31 43.23 83.49
C ALA A 2 44.94 42.98 84.87
N SER A 3 45.28 41.73 85.20
CA SER A 3 46.22 41.46 86.29
C SER A 3 47.63 41.45 85.69
N SER A 4 48.18 42.65 85.58
CA SER A 4 49.61 42.87 85.48
C SER A 4 50.33 42.10 86.60
N GLN A 5 51.28 41.25 86.21
CA GLN A 5 52.28 40.67 87.11
C GLN A 5 52.90 41.77 87.98
N PRO A 6 53.12 41.53 89.28
CA PRO A 6 54.30 42.05 89.96
C PRO A 6 55.48 41.07 89.72
N PRO A 7 56.71 41.58 89.54
CA PRO A 7 57.81 40.83 88.96
C PRO A 7 58.43 39.84 89.96
N SER A 8 59.13 38.86 89.38
CA SER A 8 60.02 37.92 90.04
C SER A 8 60.98 38.58 91.04
N ASP A 9 60.84 38.25 92.33
CA ASP A 9 61.90 38.37 93.33
C ASP A 9 62.94 37.27 93.09
N SER A 10 63.78 37.48 92.07
CA SER A 10 65.08 36.82 92.00
C SER A 10 66.09 37.72 92.72
N PRO A 11 66.79 37.22 93.75
CA PRO A 11 67.81 37.95 94.47
C PRO A 11 69.10 37.95 93.64
N ALA A 12 69.07 38.67 92.53
CA ALA A 12 70.26 39.33 92.02
C ALA A 12 70.05 40.80 92.34
N ASP A 13 70.87 41.30 93.26
CA ASP A 13 71.22 42.69 93.42
C ASP A 13 71.52 43.29 92.04
N ASN A 14 70.49 43.66 91.28
CA ASN A 14 70.63 44.51 90.12
C ASN A 14 70.94 45.91 90.67
N ALA A 15 72.16 46.01 91.22
CA ALA A 15 73.04 47.12 91.05
C ALA A 15 72.85 47.60 89.62
N SER A 16 71.94 48.54 89.46
CA SER A 16 71.48 49.05 88.20
C SER A 16 71.80 50.52 88.27
N LEU A 17 72.56 50.97 87.28
CA LEU A 17 73.15 52.29 87.23
C LEU A 17 72.73 52.98 85.95
N LEU A 18 71.95 54.04 86.07
CA LEU A 18 71.60 54.87 84.93
C LEU A 18 72.69 55.93 84.71
N LEU A 19 73.26 56.02 83.51
CA LEU A 19 74.28 57.00 83.13
C LEU A 19 73.68 58.09 82.25
N VAL A 20 73.44 59.28 82.81
CA VAL A 20 72.90 60.44 82.10
C VAL A 20 74.05 61.43 81.83
N ALA A 21 74.81 61.22 80.77
CA ALA A 21 76.02 61.99 80.48
C ALA A 21 76.34 62.00 78.98
N GLY A 22 77.29 62.82 78.52
CA GLY A 22 77.76 62.80 77.13
C GLY A 22 78.41 61.46 76.76
N GLU A 23 78.43 61.09 75.48
CA GLU A 23 78.91 59.76 75.03
C GLU A 23 80.32 59.42 75.54
N ARG A 24 81.23 60.41 75.54
CA ARG A 24 82.60 60.25 76.08
C ARG A 24 82.62 60.05 77.59
N GLU A 25 81.73 60.71 78.34
CA GLU A 25 81.65 60.56 79.80
C GLU A 25 81.05 59.21 80.19
N CYS A 26 79.96 58.80 79.54
CA CYS A 26 79.35 57.49 79.71
C CYS A 26 80.36 56.37 79.46
N GLN A 27 81.11 56.44 78.34
CA GLN A 27 82.12 55.45 78.02
C GLN A 27 83.21 55.37 79.11
N ARG A 28 83.70 56.52 79.61
CA ARG A 28 84.69 56.55 80.70
C ARG A 28 84.18 55.93 82.01
N VAL A 29 82.92 56.17 82.37
CA VAL A 29 82.31 55.62 83.59
C VAL A 29 82.21 54.10 83.51
N GLU A 30 81.72 53.59 82.38
CA GLU A 30 81.62 52.15 82.16
C GLU A 30 82.99 51.49 82.11
N GLU A 31 83.96 52.09 81.43
CA GLU A 31 85.34 51.61 81.43
C GLU A 31 85.91 51.55 82.86
N ALA A 32 85.67 52.56 83.70
CA ALA A 32 86.14 52.56 85.09
C ALA A 32 85.48 51.49 85.96
N LEU A 33 84.16 51.28 85.81
CA LEU A 33 83.43 50.23 86.52
C LEU A 33 83.88 48.84 86.07
N GLN A 34 84.10 48.66 84.76
CA GLN A 34 84.57 47.41 84.17
C GLN A 34 86.01 47.08 84.60
N HIS A 35 86.93 48.06 84.59
CA HIS A 35 88.30 47.87 85.06
C HIS A 35 88.37 47.50 86.55
N ALA A 36 87.43 47.99 87.36
CA ALA A 36 87.34 47.66 88.77
C ALA A 36 86.52 46.38 89.07
N GLY A 37 86.01 45.70 88.05
CA GLY A 37 85.24 44.47 88.19
C GLY A 37 83.88 44.64 88.85
N VAL A 38 83.28 45.84 88.78
CA VAL A 38 81.97 46.09 89.36
C VAL A 38 80.88 45.65 88.40
N THR A 39 80.21 44.54 88.74
CA THR A 39 79.07 44.03 87.97
C THR A 39 77.84 44.87 88.28
N VAL A 40 77.53 45.79 87.39
CA VAL A 40 76.38 46.69 87.50
C VAL A 40 75.75 46.82 86.11
N VAL A 41 74.42 46.74 86.03
CA VAL A 41 73.70 46.91 84.77
C VAL A 41 73.67 48.40 84.45
N THR A 42 74.40 48.84 83.42
CA THR A 42 74.43 50.25 83.00
C THR A 42 73.48 50.51 81.83
N GLU A 43 72.83 51.68 81.84
CA GLU A 43 72.08 52.19 80.68
C GLU A 43 72.57 53.61 80.38
N ARG A 44 72.96 53.88 79.12
CA ARG A 44 73.43 55.19 78.68
C ARG A 44 72.28 56.05 78.17
N ALA A 45 72.16 57.25 78.69
CA ALA A 45 71.22 58.27 78.25
C ALA A 45 72.00 59.52 77.83
N THR A 46 72.39 59.57 76.55
CA THR A 46 73.27 60.62 76.00
C THR A 46 72.52 61.79 75.34
N THR A 47 71.18 61.73 75.33
CA THR A 47 70.28 62.80 74.87
C THR A 47 69.16 63.03 75.87
N ALA A 48 68.57 64.23 75.88
CA ALA A 48 67.43 64.57 76.74
C ALA A 48 66.27 63.56 76.65
N ALA A 49 65.89 63.18 75.43
CA ALA A 49 64.81 62.22 75.18
C ALA A 49 65.14 60.81 75.71
N ALA A 50 66.42 60.39 75.63
CA ALA A 50 66.85 59.11 76.19
C ALA A 50 66.83 59.11 77.73
N ALA A 51 67.20 60.24 78.36
CA ALA A 51 67.16 60.39 79.82
C ALA A 51 65.74 60.31 80.37
N GLU A 52 64.79 61.01 79.74
CA GLU A 52 63.37 60.97 80.12
C GLU A 52 62.79 59.55 80.01
N ALA A 53 63.11 58.83 78.94
CA ALA A 53 62.66 57.45 78.77
C ALA A 53 63.24 56.50 79.85
N ALA A 54 64.53 56.61 80.16
CA ALA A 54 65.21 55.68 81.07
C ALA A 54 64.86 55.91 82.55
N LEU A 55 64.58 57.15 82.98
CA LEU A 55 64.23 57.52 84.36
C LEU A 55 62.87 56.97 84.82
N SER A 56 62.01 56.51 83.91
CA SER A 56 60.76 55.83 84.26
C SER A 56 60.97 54.48 84.98
N ARG A 57 62.16 53.86 84.82
CA ARG A 57 62.52 52.55 85.39
C ARG A 57 63.05 52.66 86.83
N THR A 58 63.15 51.53 87.53
CA THR A 58 63.73 51.46 88.89
C THR A 58 65.22 51.21 88.82
N TRP A 59 65.99 52.08 89.48
CA TRP A 59 67.44 52.06 89.49
C TRP A 59 67.97 51.98 90.91
N GLY A 60 69.07 51.25 91.10
CA GLY A 60 69.79 51.22 92.37
C GLY A 60 70.60 52.48 92.62
N LEU A 61 71.06 53.14 91.56
CA LEU A 61 71.78 54.42 91.59
C LEU A 61 71.66 55.14 90.23
N VAL A 62 71.68 56.47 90.21
CA VAL A 62 71.76 57.28 88.97
C VAL A 62 73.05 58.09 88.95
N LEU A 63 73.71 58.20 87.81
CA LEU A 63 74.97 58.92 87.63
C LEU A 63 74.82 59.96 86.52
N CYS A 64 74.95 61.24 86.85
CA CYS A 64 74.68 62.36 85.94
C CYS A 64 75.97 63.10 85.58
N GLY A 65 76.31 63.23 84.28
CA GLY A 65 77.50 63.92 83.76
C GLY A 65 77.25 65.34 83.26
N SER A 66 78.32 66.04 82.88
CA SER A 66 78.30 67.45 82.48
C SER A 66 78.12 67.71 80.98
N GLU A 67 78.36 66.72 80.11
CA GLU A 67 78.34 66.90 78.65
C GLU A 67 77.06 66.38 77.97
N VAL A 68 75.88 66.53 78.56
CA VAL A 68 74.65 66.21 77.84
C VAL A 68 74.37 67.33 76.84
N PRO A 69 74.43 67.10 75.50
CA PRO A 69 74.09 68.14 74.53
C PRO A 69 72.64 68.57 74.80
N ASP A 70 72.45 69.87 74.99
CA ASP A 70 71.15 70.51 75.23
C ASP A 70 70.51 70.32 76.63
N MET A 71 71.23 69.87 77.67
CA MET A 71 70.71 69.86 79.07
C MET A 71 71.75 70.11 80.17
N GLY A 72 71.41 70.93 81.18
CA GLY A 72 72.19 71.13 82.41
C GLY A 72 71.72 70.27 83.60
N PHE A 73 72.53 70.14 84.67
CA PHE A 73 72.23 69.30 85.85
C PHE A 73 70.87 69.56 86.52
N ALA A 74 70.49 70.83 86.66
CA ALA A 74 69.22 71.23 87.28
C ALA A 74 68.02 70.76 86.44
N GLU A 75 68.16 70.75 85.12
CA GLU A 75 67.13 70.27 84.20
C GLU A 75 66.99 68.75 84.30
N VAL A 76 68.10 68.02 84.46
CA VAL A 76 68.08 66.57 84.68
C VAL A 76 67.40 66.20 86.01
N GLN A 77 67.67 66.93 87.10
CA GLN A 77 67.03 66.66 88.40
C GLN A 77 65.53 66.98 88.41
N ALA A 78 65.13 68.08 87.78
CA ALA A 78 63.72 68.42 87.61
C ALA A 78 62.97 67.31 86.86
N LEU A 79 63.65 66.65 85.91
CA LEU A 79 63.09 65.60 85.07
C LEU A 79 62.66 64.36 85.88
N TRP A 80 63.47 63.86 86.83
CA TRP A 80 63.04 62.73 87.67
C TRP A 80 62.15 63.12 88.84
N SER A 81 62.31 64.33 89.39
CA SER A 81 61.46 64.80 90.50
C SER A 81 59.99 64.88 90.07
N LYS A 82 59.74 65.18 88.78
CA LYS A 82 58.42 65.12 88.14
C LYS A 82 57.78 63.72 88.15
N HIS A 83 58.57 62.65 88.28
CA HIS A 83 58.08 61.27 88.34
C HIS A 83 57.91 60.73 89.76
N GLY A 84 58.07 61.56 90.80
CA GLY A 84 57.71 61.20 92.18
C GLY A 84 58.57 60.08 92.79
N LYS A 85 59.77 59.86 92.27
CA LYS A 85 60.73 58.86 92.78
C LYS A 85 61.95 59.56 93.35
N GLU A 86 62.24 59.33 94.64
CA GLU A 86 63.54 59.66 95.23
C GLU A 86 64.53 58.57 94.82
N LEU A 87 65.23 58.80 93.71
CA LEU A 87 66.31 57.93 93.29
C LEU A 87 67.64 58.44 93.86
N PRO A 88 68.44 57.56 94.48
CA PRO A 88 69.79 57.93 94.87
C PRO A 88 70.59 58.30 93.62
N PHE A 89 71.24 59.47 93.60
CA PHE A 89 72.03 59.90 92.45
C PHE A 89 73.37 60.56 92.82
N VAL A 90 74.33 60.47 91.91
CA VAL A 90 75.70 60.98 92.01
C VAL A 90 76.03 61.82 90.78
N VAL A 91 76.77 62.92 90.96
CA VAL A 91 77.06 63.89 89.88
C VAL A 91 78.53 63.83 89.42
N LEU A 92 78.78 63.93 88.11
CA LEU A 92 80.10 64.01 87.45
C LEU A 92 80.24 65.36 86.71
N SER A 93 81.33 66.10 86.95
CA SER A 93 81.54 67.42 86.31
C SER A 93 83.01 67.69 85.92
N ARG A 94 83.21 68.36 84.76
CA ARG A 94 84.52 68.77 84.22
C ARG A 94 85.11 70.04 84.84
N ASP A 95 84.41 71.17 84.72
CA ASP A 95 84.88 72.50 85.17
C ASP A 95 84.05 73.00 86.35
N TRP A 96 84.73 73.48 87.40
CA TRP A 96 84.06 73.91 88.63
C TRP A 96 83.90 75.43 88.71
N CYS A 97 82.66 75.84 88.95
CA CYS A 97 82.36 77.08 89.66
C CYS A 97 81.51 76.75 90.90
N GLU A 98 81.60 77.57 91.94
CA GLU A 98 80.88 77.37 93.22
C GLU A 98 79.35 77.22 93.00
N ALA A 99 78.82 77.92 91.99
CA ALA A 99 77.43 77.81 91.58
C ALA A 99 77.03 76.40 91.12
N THR A 100 77.92 75.63 90.49
CA THR A 100 77.61 74.25 90.06
C THR A 100 77.52 73.29 91.25
N LEU A 101 78.31 73.49 92.32
CA LEU A 101 78.30 72.63 93.53
C LEU A 101 77.02 72.78 94.31
N GLU A 102 76.67 74.04 94.57
CA GLU A 102 75.47 74.37 95.32
C GLU A 102 74.23 73.86 94.60
N ALA A 103 74.21 73.91 93.26
CA ALA A 103 73.12 73.35 92.47
C ALA A 103 72.99 71.83 92.66
N SER A 104 74.11 71.08 92.65
CA SER A 104 74.09 69.62 92.84
C SER A 104 73.70 69.19 94.26
N VAL A 105 74.14 69.92 95.29
CA VAL A 105 73.75 69.61 96.69
C VAL A 105 72.29 69.98 96.94
N ARG A 106 71.83 71.14 96.48
CA ARG A 106 70.40 71.50 96.52
C ARG A 106 69.55 70.50 95.76
N ALA A 107 70.12 69.87 94.73
CA ALA A 107 69.46 68.83 93.97
C ALA A 107 69.30 67.49 94.71
N GLY A 108 69.96 67.30 95.85
CA GLY A 108 69.91 66.07 96.65
C GLY A 108 70.91 64.99 96.21
N ALA A 109 72.01 65.37 95.55
CA ALA A 109 73.04 64.41 95.15
C ALA A 109 73.64 63.73 96.40
N LEU A 110 73.73 62.40 96.38
CA LEU A 110 74.34 61.63 97.46
C LEU A 110 75.86 61.83 97.52
N ASP A 111 76.47 62.02 96.36
CA ASP A 111 77.90 62.28 96.23
C ASP A 111 78.19 63.03 94.91
N TYR A 112 79.40 63.56 94.78
CA TYR A 112 79.84 64.28 93.57
C TYR A 112 81.30 63.95 93.26
N ILE A 113 81.61 63.79 91.97
CA ILE A 113 82.91 63.33 91.48
C ILE A 113 83.40 64.28 90.39
N THR A 114 84.64 64.73 90.54
CA THR A 114 85.28 65.70 89.65
C THR A 114 86.22 64.99 88.66
N GLU A 115 86.51 65.61 87.51
CA GLU A 115 87.37 64.98 86.49
C GLU A 115 88.79 64.67 87.03
N ASP A 116 89.34 65.51 87.90
CA ASP A 116 90.63 65.29 88.58
C ASP A 116 90.59 64.17 89.64
N ARG A 117 89.39 63.77 90.09
CA ARG A 117 89.17 62.71 91.10
C ARG A 117 88.30 61.58 90.60
N PHE A 118 88.35 61.31 89.30
CA PHE A 118 87.58 60.24 88.67
C PHE A 118 87.82 58.85 89.30
N SER A 119 88.99 58.63 89.92
CA SER A 119 89.31 57.42 90.68
C SER A 119 88.36 57.12 91.85
N ARG A 120 87.61 58.12 92.36
CA ARG A 120 86.63 57.94 93.45
C ARG A 120 85.27 57.42 92.99
N LEU A 121 85.05 57.31 91.68
CA LEU A 121 83.78 56.88 91.09
C LEU A 121 83.34 55.51 91.60
N VAL A 122 84.21 54.51 91.47
CA VAL A 122 83.84 53.12 91.77
C VAL A 122 83.49 52.89 93.25
N PRO A 123 84.32 53.35 94.22
CA PRO A 123 83.99 53.17 95.65
C PRO A 123 82.67 53.82 96.07
N VAL A 124 82.34 54.98 95.48
CA VAL A 124 81.09 55.70 95.77
C VAL A 124 79.90 54.88 95.27
N VAL A 125 79.95 54.41 94.02
CA VAL A 125 78.88 53.59 93.43
C VAL A 125 78.61 52.33 94.27
N GLN A 126 79.65 51.61 94.71
CA GLN A 126 79.49 50.39 95.51
C GLN A 126 78.90 50.65 96.91
N ARG A 127 79.32 51.73 97.58
CA ARG A 127 78.86 52.06 98.94
C ARG A 127 77.36 52.29 98.98
N GLU A 128 76.85 53.10 98.06
CA GLU A 128 75.44 53.49 98.06
C GLU A 128 74.51 52.31 97.76
N LEU A 129 74.93 51.40 96.88
CA LEU A 129 74.15 50.20 96.57
C LEU A 129 73.97 49.28 97.80
N ARG A 130 75.00 49.10 98.64
CA ARG A 130 74.93 48.17 99.80
C ARG A 130 74.06 48.66 100.95
N MET A 131 74.14 49.94 101.31
CA MET A 131 73.40 50.53 102.44
C MET A 131 71.88 50.39 102.28
N THR A 132 71.40 50.37 101.04
CA THR A 132 69.99 50.26 100.69
C THR A 132 69.40 48.87 101.00
N ALA A 133 70.21 47.80 101.07
CA ALA A 133 69.74 46.43 101.24
C ALA A 133 69.47 46.02 102.71
N ASP A 134 70.36 46.36 103.65
CA ASP A 134 70.31 45.84 105.03
C ASP A 134 69.13 46.39 105.85
N ARG A 135 68.74 47.65 105.63
CA ARG A 135 67.64 48.30 106.36
C ARG A 135 66.29 47.61 106.14
N ARG A 136 66.16 46.77 105.12
CA ARG A 136 64.91 46.07 104.77
C ARG A 136 64.65 44.79 105.58
N ARG A 137 65.64 44.15 106.24
CA ARG A 137 65.46 42.81 106.85
C ARG A 137 64.92 42.78 108.29
N HIS A 138 65.39 43.64 109.19
CA HIS A 138 65.09 43.52 110.63
C HIS A 138 63.64 43.84 111.04
N THR A 139 62.99 44.77 110.35
CA THR A 139 61.59 45.15 110.60
C THR A 139 60.60 44.03 110.27
N ALA A 140 61.03 43.00 109.52
CA ALA A 140 60.13 41.95 109.03
C ALA A 140 59.65 40.97 110.13
N THR A 141 60.50 40.56 111.07
CA THR A 141 60.21 39.40 111.96
C THR A 141 59.23 39.71 113.10
N ALA A 142 59.34 40.85 113.77
CA ALA A 142 58.45 41.20 114.89
C ALA A 142 57.02 41.48 114.41
N VAL A 143 56.89 42.16 113.26
CA VAL A 143 55.62 42.32 112.55
C VAL A 143 55.00 40.96 112.23
N GLN A 144 55.80 39.92 111.99
CA GLN A 144 55.30 38.62 111.58
C GLN A 144 54.52 37.87 112.66
N LEU A 145 54.88 37.97 113.95
CA LEU A 145 54.19 37.25 115.02
C LEU A 145 52.84 37.90 115.37
N GLU A 146 52.82 39.23 115.51
CA GLU A 146 51.59 40.00 115.73
C GLU A 146 50.64 39.87 114.53
N ARG A 147 51.20 39.90 113.30
CA ARG A 147 50.47 39.59 112.08
C ARG A 147 49.92 38.17 112.09
N THR A 148 50.59 37.20 112.72
CA THR A 148 50.11 35.80 112.75
C THR A 148 48.86 35.65 113.64
N ASN A 149 48.85 36.20 114.86
CA ASN A 149 47.67 36.14 115.73
C ASN A 149 46.49 36.96 115.18
N TYR A 150 46.77 38.19 114.72
CA TYR A 150 45.78 39.03 114.06
C TYR A 150 45.22 38.34 112.81
N LEU A 151 46.08 37.66 112.04
CA LEU A 151 45.67 36.88 110.88
C LEU A 151 44.79 35.69 111.27
N MET A 152 45.08 34.95 112.35
CA MET A 152 44.22 33.83 112.77
C MET A 152 42.82 34.27 113.17
N GLU A 153 42.68 35.35 113.95
CA GLU A 153 41.37 35.89 114.32
C GLU A 153 40.61 36.42 113.09
N ASN A 154 41.29 37.16 112.21
CA ASN A 154 40.67 37.63 110.96
C ASN A 154 40.31 36.50 110.02
N ILE A 155 41.09 35.42 109.95
CA ILE A 155 40.74 34.24 109.17
C ILE A 155 39.46 33.64 109.72
N ILE A 156 39.36 33.43 111.04
CA ILE A 156 38.18 32.86 111.68
C ILE A 156 36.94 33.74 111.43
N ASP A 157 37.06 35.05 111.61
CA ASP A 157 35.96 36.00 111.44
C ASP A 157 35.60 36.29 109.97
N ALA A 158 36.53 36.12 109.03
CA ALA A 158 36.27 36.24 107.60
C ALA A 158 35.62 35.00 106.99
N ILE A 159 35.58 33.86 107.70
CA ILE A 159 34.89 32.66 107.21
C ILE A 159 33.38 32.96 107.13
N PRO A 160 32.77 32.88 105.94
CA PRO A 160 31.36 33.23 105.71
C PRO A 160 30.38 32.14 106.21
N PHE A 161 30.87 31.20 107.01
CA PHE A 161 30.09 30.14 107.65
C PHE A 161 30.09 30.36 109.15
N VAL A 162 29.02 29.94 109.82
CA VAL A 162 28.97 29.92 111.28
C VAL A 162 30.03 28.93 111.76
N LEU A 163 31.01 29.41 112.52
CA LEU A 163 32.10 28.59 113.05
C LEU A 163 32.15 28.73 114.56
N PHE A 164 32.18 27.58 115.23
CA PHE A 164 32.31 27.52 116.68
C PHE A 164 33.17 26.36 117.14
N VAL A 165 33.73 26.50 118.33
CA VAL A 165 34.45 25.43 119.03
C VAL A 165 33.91 25.34 120.44
N LYS A 166 33.55 24.14 120.88
CA LYS A 166 33.07 23.84 122.23
C LYS A 166 34.08 22.99 122.98
N ASP A 167 34.24 23.27 124.26
CA ASP A 167 35.02 22.44 125.17
C ASP A 167 34.37 21.07 125.39
N ALA A 168 35.18 20.02 125.41
CA ALA A 168 34.69 18.64 125.49
C ALA A 168 33.97 18.33 126.82
N ASP A 169 34.48 18.85 127.93
CA ASP A 169 33.99 18.52 129.27
C ASP A 169 32.77 19.38 129.64
N THR A 170 32.86 20.68 129.38
CA THR A 170 31.85 21.65 129.80
C THR A 170 30.78 21.91 128.74
N ARG A 171 31.04 21.53 127.47
CA ARG A 171 30.22 21.85 126.29
C ARG A 171 30.05 23.35 126.03
N ARG A 172 30.85 24.19 126.70
CA ARG A 172 30.79 25.64 126.55
C ARG A 172 31.57 26.09 125.32
N LEU A 173 31.08 27.14 124.67
CA LEU A 173 31.75 27.76 123.54
C LEU A 173 33.08 28.42 123.96
N VAL A 174 34.18 28.02 123.33
CA VAL A 174 35.53 28.59 123.52
C VAL A 174 36.00 29.43 122.33
N VAL A 175 35.47 29.17 121.14
CA VAL A 175 35.67 30.00 119.95
C VAL A 175 34.32 30.16 119.26
N ALA A 176 34.03 31.38 118.81
CA ALA A 176 32.92 31.70 117.93
C ALA A 176 33.40 32.76 116.93
N ASN A 177 33.03 32.65 115.67
CA ASN A 177 33.36 33.69 114.69
C ASN A 177 32.28 34.77 114.59
N LYS A 178 32.62 35.88 113.92
CA LYS A 178 31.67 36.98 113.65
C LYS A 178 30.40 36.49 112.94
N THR A 179 30.51 35.58 111.97
CA THR A 179 29.34 35.04 111.26
C THR A 179 28.36 34.32 112.20
N PHE A 180 28.84 33.61 113.22
CA PHE A 180 27.99 33.03 114.26
C PHE A 180 27.27 34.12 115.07
N ALA A 181 28.01 35.14 115.52
CA ALA A 181 27.44 36.26 116.25
C ALA A 181 26.35 37.01 115.44
N ASP A 182 26.64 37.30 114.18
CA ASP A 182 25.73 38.00 113.25
C ASP A 182 24.47 37.17 112.95
N ALA A 183 24.62 35.85 112.74
CA ALA A 183 23.50 34.95 112.45
C ALA A 183 22.45 34.91 113.58
N PHE A 184 22.90 35.06 114.83
CA PHE A 184 22.04 35.05 116.02
C PHE A 184 21.79 36.47 116.60
N ARG A 185 22.32 37.52 115.95
CA ARG A 185 22.25 38.93 116.39
C ARG A 185 22.71 39.16 117.84
N VAL A 186 23.78 38.48 118.23
CA VAL A 186 24.45 38.63 119.53
C VAL A 186 25.89 39.07 119.31
N THR A 187 26.62 39.42 120.37
CA THR A 187 28.06 39.71 120.24
C THR A 187 28.89 38.44 120.42
N LYS A 188 30.10 38.42 119.86
CA LYS A 188 31.04 37.30 120.00
C LYS A 188 31.37 37.04 121.47
N GLU A 189 31.53 38.12 122.25
CA GLU A 189 31.82 38.05 123.69
C GLU A 189 30.66 37.44 124.47
N TRP A 190 29.41 37.63 124.02
CA TRP A 190 28.24 37.04 124.66
C TRP A 190 28.13 35.53 124.43
N LEU A 191 28.54 35.05 123.25
CA LEU A 191 28.51 33.62 122.91
C LEU A 191 29.55 32.81 123.66
N LEU A 192 30.73 33.39 123.94
CA LEU A 192 31.79 32.69 124.64
C LEU A 192 31.33 32.26 126.05
N GLY A 193 31.51 30.99 126.36
CA GLY A 193 31.08 30.36 127.61
C GLY A 193 29.64 29.86 127.64
N LYS A 194 28.81 30.11 126.61
CA LYS A 194 27.40 29.64 126.57
C LYS A 194 27.27 28.16 126.20
N LEU A 195 26.15 27.58 126.59
CA LEU A 195 25.69 26.23 126.25
C LEU A 195 24.57 26.30 125.19
N ASP A 196 24.34 25.24 124.41
CA ASP A 196 23.33 25.27 123.33
C ASP A 196 21.92 25.66 123.79
N HIS A 197 21.50 25.22 124.98
CA HIS A 197 20.20 25.56 125.55
C HIS A 197 20.04 27.05 125.92
N ASP A 198 21.12 27.82 125.97
CA ASP A 198 21.07 29.26 126.27
C ASP A 198 20.57 30.07 125.06
N TYR A 199 20.62 29.49 123.84
CA TYR A 199 20.30 30.20 122.59
C TYR A 199 19.53 29.37 121.55
N PHE A 200 19.28 28.08 121.78
CA PHE A 200 18.40 27.25 120.94
C PHE A 200 17.18 26.71 121.71
N PRO A 201 16.06 26.41 121.02
CA PRO A 201 14.93 25.68 121.59
C PRO A 201 15.35 24.32 122.16
N LYS A 202 14.69 23.88 123.24
CA LYS A 202 15.06 22.68 124.00
C LYS A 202 15.23 21.42 123.13
N GLU A 203 14.28 21.13 122.24
CA GLU A 203 14.34 19.94 121.37
C GLU A 203 15.54 19.98 120.41
N GLN A 204 15.90 21.16 119.90
CA GLN A 204 17.07 21.32 119.01
C GLN A 204 18.38 21.27 119.80
N ALA A 205 18.44 21.93 120.96
CA ALA A 205 19.61 21.89 121.83
C ALA A 205 19.93 20.45 122.29
N GLU A 206 18.91 19.66 122.66
CA GLU A 206 19.08 18.25 123.03
C GLU A 206 19.61 17.41 121.85
N SER A 207 19.12 17.66 120.64
CA SER A 207 19.66 17.03 119.42
C SER A 207 21.13 17.38 119.18
N PHE A 208 21.52 18.65 119.36
CA PHE A 208 22.89 19.09 119.17
C PHE A 208 23.85 18.53 120.21
N ILE A 209 23.41 18.44 121.47
CA ILE A 209 24.18 17.82 122.55
C ILE A 209 24.39 16.33 122.29
N ALA A 210 23.36 15.62 121.82
CA ALA A 210 23.47 14.21 121.45
C ALA A 210 24.50 14.00 120.33
N ILE A 211 24.46 14.85 119.30
CA ILE A 211 25.44 14.83 118.20
C ILE A 211 26.85 15.17 118.70
N ASP A 212 27.01 16.18 119.55
CA ASP A 212 28.31 16.54 120.11
C ASP A 212 28.87 15.44 121.01
N THR A 213 28.00 14.66 121.66
CA THR A 213 28.37 13.48 122.47
C THR A 213 28.85 12.34 121.59
N GLU A 214 28.08 12.00 120.57
CA GLU A 214 28.44 10.98 119.59
C GLU A 214 29.78 11.30 118.90
N ILE A 215 30.05 12.55 118.55
CA ILE A 215 31.31 12.95 117.90
C ILE A 215 32.51 12.82 118.84
N LEU A 216 32.37 13.19 120.11
CA LEU A 216 33.45 13.01 121.08
C LEU A 216 33.74 11.54 121.38
N GLU A 217 32.70 10.70 121.44
CA GLU A 217 32.84 9.26 121.67
C GLU A 217 33.42 8.53 120.46
N THR A 218 32.87 8.78 119.27
CA THR A 218 33.30 8.12 118.02
C THR A 218 34.60 8.68 117.46
N LYS A 219 34.94 9.93 117.82
CA LYS A 219 36.03 10.73 117.21
C LYS A 219 35.89 10.88 115.70
N GLN A 220 34.68 10.75 115.15
CA GLN A 220 34.41 10.89 113.73
C GLN A 220 33.66 12.19 113.44
N MET A 221 33.95 12.77 112.27
CA MET A 221 33.19 13.91 111.79
C MET A 221 31.77 13.50 111.40
N LYS A 222 30.78 14.35 111.67
CA LYS A 222 29.40 14.16 111.25
C LYS A 222 28.94 15.35 110.43
N SER A 223 28.31 15.07 109.29
CA SER A 223 27.69 16.07 108.42
C SER A 223 26.20 15.76 108.30
N PHE A 224 25.37 16.77 108.44
CA PHE A 224 23.92 16.62 108.35
C PHE A 224 23.29 17.94 107.87
N GLU A 225 22.13 17.82 107.24
CA GLU A 225 21.27 18.98 106.94
C GLU A 225 20.28 19.13 108.08
N GLU A 226 20.13 20.34 108.58
CA GLU A 226 19.18 20.68 109.63
C GLU A 226 18.31 21.85 109.19
N VAL A 227 17.05 21.82 109.61
CA VAL A 227 16.15 22.94 109.41
C VAL A 227 16.12 23.71 110.72
N ALA A 228 16.66 24.92 110.70
CA ALA A 228 16.59 25.81 111.84
C ALA A 228 15.77 27.04 111.47
N ARG A 229 14.92 27.47 112.41
CA ARG A 229 14.10 28.66 112.25
C ARG A 229 14.89 29.87 112.73
N ALA A 230 15.32 30.69 111.79
CA ALA A 230 15.93 31.99 112.07
C ALA A 230 14.97 33.09 111.57
N ASP A 231 14.70 34.09 112.42
CA ASP A 231 13.79 35.21 112.11
C ASP A 231 12.37 34.81 111.64
N GLY A 232 11.87 33.64 112.06
CA GLY A 232 10.53 33.15 111.70
C GLY A 232 10.42 32.49 110.33
N VAL A 233 11.53 32.32 109.61
CA VAL A 233 11.61 31.59 108.33
C VAL A 233 12.39 30.29 108.54
N ASP A 234 11.88 29.20 107.99
CA ASP A 234 12.59 27.92 107.99
C ASP A 234 13.75 27.99 106.99
N ARG A 235 14.98 27.89 107.48
CA ARG A 235 16.21 27.86 106.68
C ARG A 235 16.84 26.49 106.76
N ILE A 236 17.43 26.04 105.66
CA ILE A 236 18.11 24.75 105.55
C ILE A 236 19.61 25.00 105.71
N PHE A 237 20.17 24.48 106.80
CA PHE A 237 21.59 24.58 107.10
C PHE A 237 22.29 23.25 106.86
N ALA A 238 23.47 23.29 106.24
CA ALA A 238 24.40 22.18 106.17
C ALA A 238 25.44 22.33 107.28
N THR A 239 25.36 21.47 108.29
CA THR A 239 26.23 21.50 109.48
C THR A 239 27.21 20.35 109.45
N ARG A 240 28.49 20.68 109.68
CA ARG A 240 29.59 19.72 109.86
C ARG A 240 30.22 19.93 111.22
N LYS A 241 30.32 18.85 111.98
CA LYS A 241 30.95 18.87 113.29
C LYS A 241 32.09 17.85 113.33
N LEU A 242 33.23 18.26 113.89
CA LEU A 242 34.47 17.49 113.94
C LEU A 242 35.16 17.61 115.30
N PRO A 243 35.81 16.54 115.80
CA PRO A 243 36.58 16.59 117.03
C PRO A 243 37.97 17.20 116.79
N LEU A 244 38.40 18.09 117.67
CA LEU A 244 39.80 18.56 117.72
C LEU A 244 40.54 17.75 118.77
N LEU A 245 41.57 17.03 118.30
CA LEU A 245 42.39 16.14 119.13
C LEU A 245 43.60 16.87 119.69
N ASP A 246 44.00 16.53 120.91
CA ASP A 246 45.30 16.93 121.45
C ASP A 246 46.43 16.01 120.95
N GLU A 247 47.66 16.31 121.38
CA GLU A 247 48.87 15.54 121.05
C GLU A 247 48.83 14.06 121.51
N HIS A 248 47.89 13.70 122.40
CA HIS A 248 47.67 12.35 122.89
C HIS A 248 46.45 11.67 122.22
N GLY A 249 45.84 12.31 121.22
CA GLY A 249 44.71 11.77 120.46
C GLY A 249 43.37 11.79 121.22
N VAL A 250 43.27 12.56 122.30
CA VAL A 250 42.03 12.77 123.07
C VAL A 250 41.28 13.95 122.47
N ALA A 251 39.98 13.79 122.23
CA ALA A 251 39.14 14.87 121.72
C ALA A 251 38.90 15.90 122.84
N ARG A 252 39.54 17.07 122.72
CA ARG A 252 39.43 18.16 123.70
C ARG A 252 38.37 19.19 123.32
N TYR A 253 38.04 19.28 122.04
CA TYR A 253 37.02 20.21 121.57
C TYR A 253 36.17 19.61 120.46
N VAL A 254 34.96 20.14 120.30
CA VAL A 254 34.11 19.92 119.12
C VAL A 254 34.06 21.21 118.33
N MET A 255 34.55 21.17 117.09
CA MET A 255 34.42 22.28 116.15
C MET A 255 33.21 22.05 115.25
N GLY A 256 32.33 23.04 115.17
CA GLY A 256 31.19 23.05 114.25
C GLY A 256 31.34 24.12 113.19
N VAL A 257 30.98 23.77 111.95
CA VAL A 257 30.87 24.68 110.81
C VAL A 257 29.49 24.51 110.18
N THR A 258 28.74 25.59 110.04
CA THR A 258 27.37 25.58 109.54
C THR A 258 27.19 26.59 108.40
N GLU A 259 26.62 26.13 107.28
CA GLU A 259 26.36 26.91 106.05
C GLU A 259 24.85 26.96 105.74
N ASP A 260 24.29 28.12 105.41
CA ASP A 260 22.91 28.24 104.92
C ASP A 260 22.85 27.86 103.42
N ILE A 261 22.13 26.79 103.10
CA ILE A 261 22.04 26.23 101.74
C ILE A 261 20.64 26.39 101.13
N THR A 262 19.80 27.23 101.71
CA THR A 262 18.38 27.39 101.34
C THR A 262 18.20 27.79 99.87
N GLU A 263 18.88 28.85 99.41
CA GLU A 263 18.80 29.30 98.00
C GLU A 263 19.29 28.23 97.02
N ARG A 264 20.34 27.50 97.39
CA ARG A 264 20.90 26.44 96.54
C ARG A 264 19.89 25.32 96.29
N LYS A 265 19.15 24.89 97.33
CA LYS A 265 18.10 23.87 97.20
C LYS A 265 16.93 24.36 96.33
N GLN A 266 16.53 25.62 96.48
CA GLN A 266 15.46 26.22 95.66
C GLN A 266 15.85 26.29 94.17
N HIS A 267 17.09 26.64 93.85
CA HIS A 267 17.58 26.63 92.46
C HIS A 267 17.65 25.23 91.86
N GLU A 268 18.03 24.23 92.64
CA GLU A 268 18.11 22.84 92.18
C GLU A 268 16.72 22.27 91.83
N GLU A 269 15.70 22.58 92.65
CA GLU A 269 14.30 22.22 92.35
C GLU A 269 13.76 22.92 91.11
N MET A 270 14.02 24.22 90.93
CA MET A 270 13.64 24.96 89.73
C MET A 270 14.28 24.37 88.46
N LEU A 271 15.57 24.02 88.51
CA LEU A 271 16.27 23.42 87.37
C LEU A 271 15.70 22.04 87.03
N ARG A 272 15.35 21.25 88.04
CA ARG A 272 14.74 19.93 87.86
C ARG A 272 13.36 20.02 87.21
N ALA A 273 12.54 20.99 87.63
CA ALA A 273 11.25 21.27 87.02
C ALA A 273 11.41 21.72 85.54
N SER A 274 12.30 22.68 85.26
CA SER A 274 12.56 23.16 83.90
C SER A 274 13.06 22.07 82.96
N LYS A 275 13.93 21.16 83.44
CA LYS A 275 14.42 20.03 82.66
C LYS A 275 13.31 19.03 82.30
N ALA A 276 12.42 18.74 83.24
CA ALA A 276 11.27 17.85 83.00
C ALA A 276 10.31 18.44 81.96
N GLU A 277 10.05 19.75 82.03
CA GLU A 277 9.24 20.46 81.02
C GLU A 277 9.89 20.41 79.62
N LEU A 278 11.20 20.64 79.54
CA LEU A 278 11.94 20.58 78.28
C LEU A 278 11.93 19.17 77.66
N GLU A 279 12.07 18.12 78.48
CA GLU A 279 11.99 16.73 78.02
C GLU A 279 10.59 16.38 77.50
N ALA A 280 9.53 16.84 78.17
CA ALA A 280 8.15 16.68 77.71
C ALA A 280 7.91 17.42 76.38
N ALA A 281 8.36 18.67 76.28
CA ALA A 281 8.25 19.47 75.06
C ALA A 281 9.02 18.85 73.88
N ASN A 282 10.23 18.34 74.11
CA ASN A 282 11.03 17.65 73.09
C ASN A 282 10.34 16.36 72.60
N LYS A 283 9.71 15.60 73.50
CA LYS A 283 8.96 14.40 73.13
C LYS A 283 7.74 14.73 72.27
N GLN A 284 7.04 15.81 72.60
CA GLN A 284 5.90 16.30 71.81
C GLN A 284 6.34 16.84 70.43
N LEU A 285 7.45 17.57 70.37
CA LEU A 285 8.02 18.06 69.11
C LEU A 285 8.47 16.90 68.21
N ALA A 286 9.11 15.88 68.77
CA ALA A 286 9.52 14.69 68.02
C ALA A 286 8.32 13.95 67.40
N ALA A 287 7.22 13.80 68.15
CA ALA A 287 5.98 13.21 67.64
C ALA A 287 5.36 14.06 66.51
N SER A 288 5.32 15.39 66.67
CA SER A 288 4.81 16.30 65.64
C SER A 288 5.68 16.30 64.38
N LEU A 289 7.01 16.19 64.52
CA LEU A 289 7.92 16.08 63.37
C LEU A 289 7.76 14.76 62.61
N GLU A 290 7.53 13.64 63.29
CA GLU A 290 7.18 12.34 62.69
C GLU A 290 5.86 12.46 61.89
N GLU A 291 4.85 13.10 62.46
CA GLU A 291 3.55 13.29 61.82
C GLU A 291 3.65 14.21 60.59
N ILE A 292 4.36 15.35 60.70
CA ILE A 292 4.62 16.25 59.58
C ILE A 292 5.44 15.54 58.49
N LYS A 293 6.44 14.71 58.85
CA LYS A 293 7.20 13.91 57.88
C LYS A 293 6.31 12.90 57.16
N ARG A 294 5.41 12.20 57.88
CA ARG A 294 4.45 11.28 57.26
C ARG A 294 3.51 12.02 56.32
N THR A 295 2.94 13.14 56.74
CA THR A 295 2.03 13.96 55.93
C THR A 295 2.75 14.54 54.71
N ARG A 296 3.99 15.03 54.85
CA ARG A 296 4.82 15.48 53.73
C ARG A 296 5.19 14.33 52.80
N ALA A 297 5.50 13.14 53.31
CA ALA A 297 5.83 11.98 52.48
C ALA A 297 4.60 11.45 51.70
N VAL A 298 3.41 11.50 52.29
CA VAL A 298 2.15 11.20 51.61
C VAL A 298 1.80 12.28 50.58
N SER A 299 1.98 13.56 50.94
CA SER A 299 1.73 14.68 50.02
C SER A 299 2.71 14.71 48.86
N ALA A 300 4.00 14.42 49.10
CA ALA A 300 5.02 14.32 48.06
C ALA A 300 4.77 13.13 47.13
N ARG A 301 4.39 11.97 47.67
CA ARG A 301 3.97 10.81 46.85
C ARG A 301 2.70 11.11 46.04
N SER A 302 1.75 11.81 46.62
CA SER A 302 0.52 12.21 45.93
C SER A 302 0.84 13.20 44.82
N LEU A 303 1.64 14.23 45.09
CA LEU A 303 2.08 15.23 44.10
C LEU A 303 2.89 14.58 42.97
N ALA A 304 3.81 13.68 43.29
CA ALA A 304 4.55 12.91 42.28
C ALA A 304 3.60 12.03 41.43
N SER A 305 2.60 11.38 42.05
CA SER A 305 1.58 10.63 41.32
C SER A 305 0.71 11.52 40.42
N TYR A 306 0.37 12.74 40.87
CA TYR A 306 -0.35 13.72 40.08
C TYR A 306 0.49 14.24 38.91
N GLN A 307 1.76 14.56 39.14
CA GLN A 307 2.70 14.98 38.08
C GLN A 307 2.91 13.87 37.05
N GLN A 308 3.07 12.63 37.50
CA GLN A 308 3.20 11.47 36.61
C GLN A 308 1.93 11.27 35.79
N ARG A 309 0.73 11.40 36.39
CA ARG A 309 -0.54 11.33 35.65
C ARG A 309 -0.71 12.48 34.67
N ALA A 310 -0.31 13.70 35.02
CA ALA A 310 -0.36 14.85 34.13
C ALA A 310 0.56 14.66 32.92
N LEU A 311 1.80 14.20 33.15
CA LEU A 311 2.73 13.87 32.07
C LEU A 311 2.19 12.73 31.18
N GLN A 312 1.60 11.70 31.78
CA GLN A 312 1.00 10.60 31.05
C GLN A 312 -0.23 11.04 30.23
N MET A 313 -1.06 11.94 30.76
CA MET A 313 -2.16 12.56 30.01
C MET A 313 -1.65 13.40 28.85
N GLU A 314 -0.56 14.15 29.02
CA GLU A 314 0.03 14.94 27.93
C GLU A 314 0.63 14.05 26.83
N ILE A 315 1.29 12.95 27.20
CA ILE A 315 1.77 11.93 26.24
C ILE A 315 0.58 11.31 25.50
N ILE A 316 -0.48 10.92 26.21
CA ILE A 316 -1.69 10.35 25.58
C ILE A 316 -2.35 11.39 24.66
N ARG A 317 -2.38 12.66 25.05
CA ARG A 317 -2.92 13.77 24.24
C ARG A 317 -2.13 13.92 22.95
N GLN A 318 -0.81 13.98 23.02
CA GLN A 318 0.06 14.02 21.84
C GLN A 318 -0.11 12.77 20.97
N GLN A 319 -0.14 11.58 21.57
CA GLN A 319 -0.36 10.34 20.83
C GLN A 319 -1.71 10.32 20.12
N ASN A 320 -2.77 10.83 20.74
CA ASN A 320 -4.08 10.95 20.10
C ASN A 320 -4.07 11.98 18.96
N GLU A 321 -3.41 13.13 19.12
CA GLU A 321 -3.27 14.13 18.06
C GLU A 321 -2.47 13.58 16.86
N ASP A 322 -1.38 12.84 17.14
CA ASP A 322 -0.58 12.17 16.11
C ASP A 322 -1.35 11.04 15.43
N LEU A 323 -2.11 10.25 16.20
CA LEU A 323 -3.00 9.21 15.67
C LEU A 323 -4.11 9.79 14.80
N ASP A 324 -4.73 10.91 15.21
CA ASP A 324 -5.76 11.58 14.42
C ASP A 324 -5.17 12.14 13.12
N ARG A 325 -3.96 12.72 13.17
CA ARG A 325 -3.24 13.18 11.97
C ARG A 325 -2.93 12.00 11.03
N LEU A 326 -2.35 10.93 11.56
CA LEU A 326 -2.05 9.71 10.79
C LEU A 326 -3.32 9.08 10.21
N ALA A 327 -4.41 9.05 10.96
CA ALA A 327 -5.70 8.54 10.50
C ALA A 327 -6.27 9.40 9.36
N GLN A 328 -6.14 10.73 9.43
CA GLN A 328 -6.53 11.63 8.35
C GLN A 328 -5.66 11.44 7.10
N GLU A 329 -4.33 11.38 7.26
CA GLU A 329 -3.40 11.12 6.15
C GLU A 329 -3.67 9.77 5.49
N LEU A 330 -3.91 8.72 6.29
CA LEU A 330 -4.24 7.39 5.81
C LEU A 330 -5.60 7.38 5.10
N ALA A 331 -6.61 8.10 5.62
CA ALA A 331 -7.91 8.23 4.96
C ALA A 331 -7.80 8.95 3.61
N VAL A 332 -6.98 10.01 3.50
CA VAL A 332 -6.73 10.70 2.23
C VAL A 332 -5.97 9.80 1.25
N ALA A 333 -4.91 9.13 1.71
CA ALA A 333 -4.13 8.21 0.89
C ALA A 333 -5.00 7.06 0.37
N LYS A 334 -5.82 6.46 1.25
CA LYS A 334 -6.75 5.39 0.90
C LYS A 334 -7.80 5.84 -0.11
N ARG A 335 -8.39 7.04 0.06
CA ARG A 335 -9.33 7.59 -0.93
C ARG A 335 -8.68 7.80 -2.28
N ASN A 336 -7.48 8.36 -2.32
CA ASN A 336 -6.75 8.59 -3.56
C ASN A 336 -6.39 7.26 -4.26
N GLU A 337 -6.05 6.23 -3.49
CA GLU A 337 -5.78 4.89 -4.00
C GLU A 337 -7.05 4.22 -4.54
N GLU A 338 -8.16 4.28 -3.80
CA GLU A 338 -9.47 3.79 -4.25
C GLU A 338 -9.95 4.51 -5.51
N GLU A 339 -9.72 5.81 -5.61
CA GLU A 339 -10.08 6.61 -6.78
C GLU A 339 -9.23 6.22 -8.00
N ARG A 340 -7.91 6.07 -7.84
CA ARG A 340 -7.03 5.56 -8.91
C ARG A 340 -7.40 4.14 -9.35
N ALA A 341 -7.75 3.27 -8.41
CA ALA A 341 -8.19 1.91 -8.72
C ALA A 341 -9.49 1.93 -9.53
N ARG A 342 -10.46 2.77 -9.13
CA ARG A 342 -11.72 2.96 -9.89
C ARG A 342 -11.48 3.55 -11.27
N GLU A 343 -10.59 4.53 -11.40
CA GLU A 343 -10.23 5.11 -12.69
C GLU A 343 -9.57 4.07 -13.60
N ALA A 344 -8.66 3.24 -13.06
CA ALA A 344 -8.02 2.17 -13.80
C ALA A 344 -9.01 1.08 -14.24
N GLU A 345 -9.91 0.65 -13.35
CA GLU A 345 -10.97 -0.30 -13.68
C GLU A 345 -11.96 0.26 -14.71
N ALA A 346 -12.36 1.52 -14.55
CA ALA A 346 -13.21 2.22 -15.51
C ALA A 346 -12.52 2.33 -16.88
N ALA A 347 -11.24 2.69 -16.92
CA ALA A 347 -10.45 2.75 -18.15
C ALA A 347 -10.30 1.37 -18.80
N ALA A 348 -10.05 0.32 -18.01
CA ALA A 348 -9.96 -1.05 -18.51
C ALA A 348 -11.30 -1.52 -19.09
N ARG A 349 -12.41 -1.26 -18.39
CA ARG A 349 -13.76 -1.59 -18.85
C ARG A 349 -14.11 -0.83 -20.12
N LEU A 350 -13.87 0.49 -20.16
CA LEU A 350 -14.08 1.32 -21.35
C LEU A 350 -13.22 0.84 -22.52
N LYS A 351 -11.97 0.41 -22.28
CA LYS A 351 -11.10 -0.16 -23.32
C LYS A 351 -11.68 -1.47 -23.88
N SER A 352 -12.18 -2.36 -23.04
CA SER A 352 -12.81 -3.62 -23.48
C SER A 352 -14.13 -3.39 -24.21
N GLU A 353 -14.99 -2.52 -23.69
CA GLU A 353 -16.26 -2.13 -24.33
C GLU A 353 -16.00 -1.43 -25.68
N PHE A 354 -15.00 -0.54 -25.74
CA PHE A 354 -14.56 0.09 -26.97
C PHE A 354 -14.08 -0.93 -27.99
N LEU A 355 -13.21 -1.87 -27.63
CA LEU A 355 -12.72 -2.90 -28.56
C LEU A 355 -13.83 -3.82 -29.06
N ALA A 356 -14.77 -4.21 -28.20
CA ALA A 356 -15.92 -5.02 -28.60
C ALA A 356 -16.83 -4.26 -29.58
N ASN A 357 -17.18 -3.02 -29.28
CA ASN A 357 -18.01 -2.17 -30.14
C ASN A 357 -17.29 -1.88 -31.47
N PHE A 358 -16.01 -1.53 -31.41
CA PHE A 358 -15.19 -1.22 -32.59
C PHE A 358 -15.06 -2.42 -33.53
N SER A 359 -14.99 -3.65 -32.99
CA SER A 359 -15.05 -4.87 -33.80
C SER A 359 -16.35 -4.98 -34.58
N HIS A 360 -17.51 -4.75 -33.94
CA HIS A 360 -18.80 -4.80 -34.61
C HIS A 360 -18.94 -3.68 -35.66
N GLU A 361 -18.44 -2.49 -35.35
CA GLU A 361 -18.47 -1.34 -36.25
C GLU A 361 -17.55 -1.50 -37.48
N ILE A 362 -16.46 -2.25 -37.37
CA ILE A 362 -15.60 -2.54 -38.54
C ILE A 362 -16.05 -3.81 -39.29
N ARG A 363 -16.56 -4.81 -38.58
CA ARG A 363 -17.04 -6.06 -39.20
C ARG A 363 -18.17 -5.80 -40.18
N THR A 364 -19.10 -4.91 -39.83
CA THR A 364 -20.25 -4.56 -40.68
C THR A 364 -19.86 -3.99 -42.05
N PRO A 365 -19.05 -2.91 -42.16
CA PRO A 365 -18.60 -2.40 -43.45
C PRO A 365 -17.67 -3.37 -44.18
N LEU A 366 -16.80 -4.13 -43.49
CA LEU A 366 -15.96 -5.14 -44.15
C LEU A 366 -16.77 -6.27 -44.76
N ASN A 367 -17.79 -6.77 -44.07
CA ASN A 367 -18.71 -7.78 -44.61
C ASN A 367 -19.51 -7.24 -45.78
N GLY A 368 -19.90 -5.96 -45.74
CA GLY A 368 -20.48 -5.26 -46.88
C GLY A 368 -19.52 -5.25 -48.08
N ILE A 369 -18.26 -4.84 -47.88
CA ILE A 369 -17.23 -4.83 -48.94
C ILE A 369 -17.01 -6.22 -49.52
N ILE A 370 -16.88 -7.25 -48.68
CA ILE A 370 -16.72 -8.64 -49.12
C ILE A 370 -17.95 -9.10 -49.91
N GLY A 371 -19.15 -8.83 -49.40
CA GLY A 371 -20.41 -9.17 -50.05
C GLY A 371 -20.60 -8.48 -51.41
N TYR A 372 -20.23 -7.19 -51.51
CA TYR A 372 -20.24 -6.46 -52.78
C TYR A 372 -19.16 -6.94 -53.74
N CYS A 373 -17.96 -7.26 -53.27
CA CYS A 373 -16.92 -7.88 -54.08
C CYS A 373 -17.40 -9.23 -54.63
N ASP A 374 -18.04 -10.06 -53.81
CA ASP A 374 -18.61 -11.35 -54.23
C ASP A 374 -19.76 -11.18 -55.23
N LEU A 375 -20.61 -10.17 -55.04
CA LEU A 375 -21.69 -9.85 -55.96
C LEU A 375 -21.16 -9.37 -57.33
N LEU A 376 -20.16 -8.48 -57.33
CA LEU A 376 -19.50 -7.97 -58.55
C LEU A 376 -18.67 -9.05 -59.26
N MET A 377 -18.06 -9.98 -58.51
CA MET A 377 -17.36 -11.13 -59.10
C MET A 377 -18.33 -12.16 -59.71
N ARG A 378 -19.58 -12.22 -59.21
CA ARG A 378 -20.65 -13.11 -59.69
C ARG A 378 -21.42 -12.58 -60.90
N GLU A 379 -21.41 -11.26 -61.19
CA GLU A 379 -22.06 -10.74 -62.39
C GLU A 379 -21.43 -11.33 -63.67
N GLU A 380 -22.17 -12.23 -64.32
CA GLU A 380 -21.81 -12.81 -65.60
C GLU A 380 -21.94 -11.76 -66.72
N GLY A 381 -20.80 -11.22 -67.16
CA GLY A 381 -20.67 -10.66 -68.51
C GLY A 381 -19.84 -9.40 -68.62
N GLN A 382 -18.70 -9.49 -69.32
CA GLN A 382 -17.93 -8.46 -70.04
C GLN A 382 -17.65 -7.06 -69.42
N ARG A 383 -18.20 -6.68 -68.27
CA ARG A 383 -17.98 -5.39 -67.60
C ARG A 383 -16.68 -5.34 -66.80
N LEU A 384 -16.31 -6.48 -66.22
CA LEU A 384 -15.10 -6.59 -65.41
C LEU A 384 -13.96 -7.17 -66.26
N THR A 385 -12.97 -6.33 -66.55
CA THR A 385 -11.75 -6.75 -67.23
C THR A 385 -10.99 -7.78 -66.37
N ALA A 386 -10.09 -8.55 -66.98
CA ALA A 386 -9.20 -9.45 -66.22
C ALA A 386 -8.40 -8.70 -65.14
N HIS A 387 -8.12 -7.42 -65.36
CA HIS A 387 -7.50 -6.54 -64.37
C HIS A 387 -8.47 -6.22 -63.23
N GLY A 388 -9.68 -5.76 -63.52
CA GLY A 388 -10.68 -5.45 -62.47
C GLY A 388 -11.06 -6.65 -61.62
N ARG A 389 -11.04 -7.87 -62.18
CA ARG A 389 -11.20 -9.11 -61.39
C ARG A 389 -10.04 -9.36 -60.44
N ARG A 390 -8.80 -9.11 -60.87
CA ARG A 390 -7.64 -9.17 -59.97
C ARG A 390 -7.75 -8.10 -58.88
N ASP A 391 -8.12 -6.88 -59.24
CA ASP A 391 -8.25 -5.77 -58.29
C ASP A 391 -9.34 -6.06 -57.24
N LEU A 392 -10.51 -6.54 -57.65
CA LEU A 392 -11.56 -6.97 -56.72
C LEU A 392 -11.11 -8.14 -55.83
N ASN A 393 -10.35 -9.09 -56.37
CA ASN A 393 -9.81 -10.19 -55.58
C ASN A 393 -8.76 -9.69 -54.56
N VAL A 394 -7.96 -8.69 -54.92
CA VAL A 394 -7.03 -8.01 -54.00
C VAL A 394 -7.80 -7.27 -52.91
N VAL A 395 -8.85 -6.50 -53.25
CA VAL A 395 -9.70 -5.80 -52.28
C VAL A 395 -10.38 -6.80 -51.32
N LYS A 396 -10.94 -7.89 -51.85
CA LYS A 396 -11.54 -8.96 -51.06
C LYS A 396 -10.53 -9.63 -50.13
N THR A 397 -9.33 -9.93 -50.63
CA THR A 397 -8.26 -10.54 -49.84
C THR A 397 -7.83 -9.61 -48.71
N ASN A 398 -7.61 -8.33 -49.00
CA ASN A 398 -7.26 -7.33 -47.99
C ASN A 398 -8.36 -7.15 -46.94
N ALA A 399 -9.64 -7.14 -47.34
CA ALA A 399 -10.77 -7.08 -46.42
C ALA A 399 -10.83 -8.31 -45.49
N LYS A 400 -10.57 -9.51 -46.03
CA LYS A 400 -10.45 -10.74 -45.22
C LYS A 400 -9.26 -10.70 -44.27
N THR A 401 -8.10 -10.20 -44.71
CA THR A 401 -6.92 -10.03 -43.86
C THR A 401 -7.17 -9.04 -42.73
N LEU A 402 -7.86 -7.94 -43.00
CA LEU A 402 -8.28 -6.96 -41.98
C LEU A 402 -9.25 -7.58 -40.97
N LEU A 403 -10.21 -8.40 -41.43
CA LEU A 403 -11.13 -9.09 -40.54
C LEU A 403 -10.40 -10.09 -39.63
N ALA A 404 -9.44 -10.84 -40.19
CA ALA A 404 -8.58 -11.74 -39.40
C ALA A 404 -7.76 -10.97 -38.35
N LEU A 405 -7.16 -9.83 -38.73
CA LEU A 405 -6.43 -8.94 -37.82
C LEU A 405 -7.29 -8.43 -36.66
N ILE A 406 -8.52 -8.04 -36.94
CA ILE A 406 -9.45 -7.55 -35.91
C ILE A 406 -9.82 -8.68 -34.96
N ASN A 407 -10.08 -9.88 -35.49
CA ASN A 407 -10.35 -11.05 -34.67
C ASN A 407 -9.13 -11.41 -33.80
N ASP A 408 -7.91 -11.37 -34.34
CA ASP A 408 -6.67 -11.58 -33.57
C ASP A 408 -6.53 -10.57 -32.42
N ILE A 409 -6.85 -9.29 -32.66
CA ILE A 409 -6.82 -8.24 -31.63
C ILE A 409 -7.88 -8.48 -30.55
N LEU A 410 -9.08 -8.92 -30.94
CA LEU A 410 -10.15 -9.23 -29.99
C LEU A 410 -9.84 -10.46 -29.16
N ASP A 411 -9.32 -11.51 -29.77
CA ASP A 411 -8.95 -12.73 -29.08
C ASP A 411 -7.85 -12.41 -28.06
N LEU A 412 -6.87 -11.59 -28.44
CA LEU A 412 -5.88 -11.07 -27.50
C LEU A 412 -6.51 -10.24 -26.37
N SER A 413 -7.46 -9.36 -26.67
CA SER A 413 -8.15 -8.57 -25.64
C SER A 413 -8.97 -9.44 -24.68
N LYS A 414 -9.60 -10.51 -25.16
CA LYS A 414 -10.34 -11.46 -24.33
C LYS A 414 -9.40 -12.22 -23.40
N ILE A 415 -8.28 -12.69 -23.95
CA ILE A 415 -7.19 -13.35 -23.21
C ILE A 415 -6.68 -12.44 -22.09
N GLU A 416 -6.33 -11.18 -22.38
CA GLU A 416 -5.82 -10.24 -21.37
C GLU A 416 -6.83 -9.94 -20.26
N SER A 417 -8.12 -9.93 -20.59
CA SER A 417 -9.19 -9.70 -19.62
C SER A 417 -9.56 -10.94 -18.79
N GLY A 418 -8.91 -12.08 -19.02
CA GLY A 418 -9.22 -13.35 -18.34
C GLY A 418 -10.57 -13.97 -18.72
N ARG A 419 -11.21 -13.52 -19.80
CA ARG A 419 -12.55 -13.94 -20.24
C ARG A 419 -12.53 -15.08 -21.27
N VAL A 420 -11.44 -15.85 -21.34
CA VAL A 420 -11.33 -16.95 -22.29
C VAL A 420 -11.82 -18.22 -21.63
N GLU A 421 -12.94 -18.73 -22.13
CA GLU A 421 -13.44 -20.05 -21.79
C GLU A 421 -12.58 -21.13 -22.45
N VAL A 422 -12.19 -22.12 -21.68
CA VAL A 422 -11.44 -23.30 -22.12
C VAL A 422 -12.39 -24.49 -22.06
N VAL A 423 -12.68 -25.08 -23.21
CA VAL A 423 -13.53 -26.27 -23.30
C VAL A 423 -12.62 -27.48 -23.35
N THR A 424 -12.63 -28.30 -22.29
CA THR A 424 -11.75 -29.47 -22.20
C THR A 424 -12.44 -30.71 -22.77
N GLU A 425 -11.91 -31.22 -23.88
CA GLU A 425 -12.38 -32.43 -24.56
C GLU A 425 -11.22 -33.37 -24.87
N LEU A 426 -11.53 -34.61 -25.27
CA LEU A 426 -10.50 -35.56 -25.69
C LEU A 426 -10.20 -35.33 -27.17
N VAL A 427 -9.01 -34.84 -27.48
CA VAL A 427 -8.59 -34.44 -28.83
C VAL A 427 -7.65 -35.50 -29.41
N ASP A 428 -7.95 -35.98 -30.62
CA ASP A 428 -6.98 -36.74 -31.44
C ASP A 428 -6.02 -35.76 -32.12
N VAL A 429 -4.83 -35.63 -31.55
CA VAL A 429 -3.83 -34.67 -32.00
C VAL A 429 -3.24 -35.05 -33.37
N GLN A 430 -3.31 -36.33 -33.76
CA GLN A 430 -2.88 -36.78 -35.08
C GLN A 430 -3.79 -36.22 -36.17
N GLU A 431 -5.11 -36.36 -36.00
CA GLU A 431 -6.10 -35.83 -36.93
C GLU A 431 -6.00 -34.30 -37.03
N LEU A 432 -5.87 -33.62 -35.87
CA LEU A 432 -5.73 -32.18 -35.82
C LEU A 432 -4.45 -31.67 -36.52
N ALA A 433 -3.33 -32.38 -36.33
CA ALA A 433 -2.07 -32.07 -36.99
C ALA A 433 -2.18 -32.23 -38.51
N GLU A 434 -2.81 -33.31 -38.99
CA GLU A 434 -3.05 -33.57 -40.41
C GLU A 434 -3.89 -32.46 -41.06
N GLU A 435 -4.96 -32.00 -40.39
CA GLU A 435 -5.76 -30.86 -40.84
C GLU A 435 -4.94 -29.57 -40.96
N CYS A 436 -4.11 -29.29 -39.94
CA CYS A 436 -3.27 -28.09 -39.93
C CYS A 436 -2.24 -28.13 -41.05
N LEU A 437 -1.63 -29.28 -41.30
CA LEU A 437 -0.63 -29.46 -42.35
C LEU A 437 -1.23 -29.42 -43.74
N ALA A 438 -2.45 -29.95 -43.94
CA ALA A 438 -3.17 -29.80 -45.19
C ALA A 438 -3.38 -28.31 -45.54
N THR A 439 -3.70 -27.49 -44.53
CA THR A 439 -3.84 -26.04 -44.68
C THR A 439 -2.50 -25.37 -45.02
N VAL A 440 -1.42 -25.79 -44.36
CA VAL A 440 -0.07 -25.21 -44.51
C VAL A 440 0.57 -25.62 -45.84
N LYS A 441 0.26 -26.80 -46.36
CA LYS A 441 0.74 -27.30 -47.66
C LYS A 441 0.41 -26.33 -48.81
N GLU A 442 -0.72 -25.63 -48.73
CA GLU A 442 -1.09 -24.61 -49.72
C GLU A 442 -0.11 -23.41 -49.73
N TYR A 443 0.41 -23.02 -48.58
CA TYR A 443 1.41 -21.95 -48.46
C TYR A 443 2.78 -22.33 -49.03
N LEU A 444 3.06 -23.63 -49.13
CA LEU A 444 4.30 -24.18 -49.67
C LEU A 444 4.22 -24.51 -51.16
N LYS A 445 3.08 -24.30 -51.82
CA LYS A 445 2.95 -24.51 -53.27
C LYS A 445 3.96 -23.63 -54.03
N GLY A 446 4.89 -24.28 -54.72
CA GLY A 446 5.97 -23.62 -55.47
C GLY A 446 7.25 -23.39 -54.67
N LYS A 447 7.35 -23.88 -53.42
CA LYS A 447 8.57 -23.93 -52.61
C LYS A 447 9.08 -25.37 -52.49
N ASP A 448 10.39 -25.55 -52.30
CA ASP A 448 11.02 -26.87 -52.15
C ASP A 448 11.16 -27.24 -50.67
N VAL A 449 10.03 -27.45 -50.00
CA VAL A 449 9.97 -27.66 -48.55
C VAL A 449 9.22 -28.96 -48.23
N ALA A 450 9.89 -29.87 -47.51
CA ALA A 450 9.28 -31.09 -46.99
C ALA A 450 8.49 -30.80 -45.70
N LEU A 451 7.30 -31.40 -45.57
CA LEU A 451 6.51 -31.38 -44.34
C LEU A 451 6.57 -32.76 -43.69
N THR A 452 7.01 -32.83 -42.43
CA THR A 452 7.09 -34.09 -41.68
C THR A 452 6.33 -34.01 -40.35
N THR A 453 5.79 -35.15 -39.94
CA THR A 453 5.04 -35.30 -38.69
C THR A 453 5.50 -36.50 -37.91
N ASN A 454 5.74 -36.32 -36.63
CA ASN A 454 6.04 -37.40 -35.71
C ASN A 454 5.31 -37.22 -34.38
N ILE A 455 4.15 -37.85 -34.24
CA ILE A 455 3.36 -37.84 -33.01
C ILE A 455 3.52 -39.19 -32.33
N ASP A 456 3.99 -39.17 -31.08
CA ASP A 456 4.11 -40.38 -30.28
C ASP A 456 2.70 -40.97 -30.00
N PRO A 457 2.48 -42.29 -30.20
CA PRO A 457 1.19 -42.92 -29.97
C PRO A 457 0.61 -42.69 -28.58
N SER A 458 1.45 -42.52 -27.56
CA SER A 458 1.03 -42.26 -26.18
C SER A 458 0.63 -40.81 -25.92
N ALA A 459 0.97 -39.89 -26.82
CA ALA A 459 0.56 -38.48 -26.79
C ALA A 459 -0.55 -38.15 -27.80
N ARG A 460 -1.05 -39.15 -28.55
CA ARG A 460 -2.08 -38.97 -29.59
C ARG A 460 -3.39 -38.41 -29.05
N MET A 461 -3.86 -38.92 -27.91
CA MET A 461 -5.12 -38.49 -27.29
C MET A 461 -4.81 -37.53 -26.13
N LEU A 462 -5.14 -36.24 -26.29
CA LEU A 462 -4.86 -35.20 -25.32
C LEU A 462 -6.15 -34.59 -24.79
N ARG A 463 -6.30 -34.44 -23.46
CA ARG A 463 -7.43 -33.70 -22.88
C ARG A 463 -7.15 -32.20 -22.91
N SER A 464 -7.62 -31.52 -23.95
CA SER A 464 -7.37 -30.09 -24.19
C SER A 464 -8.55 -29.43 -24.93
N ASP A 465 -8.39 -28.17 -25.32
CA ASP A 465 -9.34 -27.43 -26.17
C ASP A 465 -8.87 -27.56 -27.62
N ALA A 466 -9.65 -28.26 -28.47
CA ALA A 466 -9.25 -28.54 -29.85
C ALA A 466 -9.05 -27.26 -30.67
N LEU A 467 -9.90 -26.25 -30.48
CA LEU A 467 -9.85 -25.00 -31.24
C LEU A 467 -8.60 -24.17 -30.87
N LYS A 468 -8.27 -24.07 -29.59
CA LYS A 468 -7.06 -23.35 -29.14
C LYS A 468 -5.78 -24.09 -29.55
N LEU A 469 -5.78 -25.42 -29.45
CA LEU A 469 -4.65 -26.25 -29.87
C LEU A 469 -4.40 -26.12 -31.37
N ARG A 470 -5.48 -26.15 -32.18
CA ARG A 470 -5.44 -25.88 -33.63
C ARG A 470 -4.83 -24.52 -33.93
N GLN A 471 -5.24 -23.49 -33.19
CA GLN A 471 -4.73 -22.12 -33.37
C GLN A 471 -3.24 -22.02 -33.06
N ILE A 472 -2.76 -22.68 -32.01
CA ILE A 472 -1.32 -22.75 -31.69
C ILE A 472 -0.56 -23.43 -32.84
N MET A 473 -1.02 -24.60 -33.28
CA MET A 473 -0.39 -25.36 -34.37
C MET A 473 -0.33 -24.57 -35.67
N LEU A 474 -1.45 -23.98 -36.11
CA LEU A 474 -1.49 -23.19 -37.35
C LEU A 474 -0.61 -21.95 -37.28
N ASN A 475 -0.54 -21.25 -36.15
CA ASN A 475 0.31 -20.07 -36.00
C ASN A 475 1.80 -20.42 -36.08
N LEU A 476 2.21 -21.55 -35.48
CA LEU A 476 3.60 -22.00 -35.55
C LEU A 476 3.95 -22.57 -36.93
N LEU A 477 3.13 -23.47 -37.47
CA LEU A 477 3.36 -24.10 -38.78
C LEU A 477 3.31 -23.10 -39.93
N SER A 478 2.38 -22.15 -39.91
CA SER A 478 2.33 -21.11 -40.95
C SER A 478 3.52 -20.15 -40.88
N ASN A 479 4.07 -19.88 -39.70
CA ASN A 479 5.32 -19.13 -39.57
C ASN A 479 6.51 -19.93 -40.13
N ALA A 480 6.64 -21.20 -39.76
CA ALA A 480 7.65 -22.09 -40.31
C ALA A 480 7.61 -22.15 -41.85
N ALA A 481 6.42 -22.32 -42.44
CA ALA A 481 6.24 -22.33 -43.90
C ALA A 481 6.54 -20.98 -44.57
N LYS A 482 6.24 -19.86 -43.89
CA LYS A 482 6.52 -18.51 -44.39
C LYS A 482 8.02 -18.22 -44.51
N PHE A 483 8.80 -18.65 -43.51
CA PHE A 483 10.23 -18.32 -43.38
C PHE A 483 11.20 -19.37 -43.90
N THR A 484 10.68 -20.49 -44.40
CA THR A 484 11.45 -21.53 -45.10
C THR A 484 11.15 -21.48 -46.60
N ASP A 485 12.17 -21.20 -47.40
CA ASP A 485 12.06 -21.17 -48.87
C ASP A 485 12.48 -22.50 -49.51
N ALA A 486 13.42 -23.22 -48.89
CA ALA A 486 13.81 -24.58 -49.22
C ALA A 486 14.26 -25.33 -47.96
N GLY A 487 13.95 -26.62 -47.84
CA GLY A 487 14.36 -27.46 -46.70
C GLY A 487 13.21 -28.25 -46.07
N GLU A 488 13.08 -28.21 -44.74
CA GLU A 488 12.09 -29.01 -44.00
C GLU A 488 11.35 -28.18 -42.95
N VAL A 489 10.08 -28.51 -42.75
CA VAL A 489 9.25 -28.09 -41.61
C VAL A 489 8.69 -29.34 -40.95
N ALA A 490 9.04 -29.57 -39.68
CA ALA A 490 8.69 -30.75 -38.92
C ALA A 490 7.80 -30.41 -37.72
N LEU A 491 6.73 -31.16 -37.52
CA LEU A 491 5.91 -31.15 -36.30
C LEU A 491 6.15 -32.45 -35.53
N SER A 492 6.53 -32.33 -34.25
CA SER A 492 6.62 -33.48 -33.36
C SER A 492 5.86 -33.28 -32.06
N LEU A 493 5.36 -34.37 -31.50
CA LEU A 493 4.65 -34.38 -30.23
C LEU A 493 5.11 -35.58 -29.41
N VAL A 494 5.73 -35.32 -28.26
CA VAL A 494 6.29 -36.37 -27.40
C VAL A 494 5.78 -36.22 -25.96
N PRO A 495 5.47 -37.33 -25.27
CA PRO A 495 5.14 -37.30 -23.85
C PRO A 495 6.39 -37.00 -23.00
N ALA A 496 6.22 -36.24 -21.92
CA ALA A 496 7.27 -35.92 -20.95
C ALA A 496 6.67 -35.88 -19.53
N GLY A 497 6.46 -37.05 -18.93
CA GLY A 497 5.84 -37.15 -17.60
C GLY A 497 4.37 -36.73 -17.61
N ASN A 498 4.02 -35.69 -16.84
CA ASN A 498 2.68 -35.09 -16.83
C ASN A 498 2.50 -33.99 -17.87
N GLU A 499 3.46 -33.82 -18.78
CA GLU A 499 3.41 -32.84 -19.86
C GLU A 499 3.50 -33.54 -21.22
N VAL A 500 3.02 -32.86 -22.25
CA VAL A 500 3.26 -33.17 -23.65
C VAL A 500 4.05 -32.01 -24.24
N ILE A 501 5.11 -32.35 -24.98
CA ILE A 501 5.99 -31.39 -25.63
C ILE A 501 5.70 -31.43 -27.13
N MET A 502 5.11 -30.35 -27.63
CA MET A 502 4.90 -30.10 -29.04
C MET A 502 6.04 -29.25 -29.59
N THR A 503 6.72 -29.72 -30.63
CA THR A 503 7.83 -29.02 -31.25
C THR A 503 7.56 -28.78 -32.73
N VAL A 504 7.70 -27.53 -33.17
CA VAL A 504 7.67 -27.14 -34.59
C VAL A 504 9.05 -26.65 -34.97
N GLU A 505 9.72 -27.37 -35.87
CA GLU A 505 11.06 -27.08 -36.35
C GLU A 505 11.02 -26.68 -37.82
N ASP A 506 11.77 -25.64 -38.18
CA ASP A 506 11.96 -25.20 -39.55
C ASP A 506 13.46 -25.03 -39.86
N THR A 507 13.87 -25.32 -41.09
CA THR A 507 15.24 -25.09 -41.57
C THR A 507 15.37 -23.75 -42.31
N GLY A 508 14.55 -22.76 -41.95
CA GLY A 508 14.47 -21.48 -42.63
C GLY A 508 15.60 -20.51 -42.28
N VAL A 509 15.34 -19.21 -42.45
CA VAL A 509 16.36 -18.15 -42.27
C VAL A 509 16.86 -18.02 -40.83
N GLY A 510 16.15 -18.56 -39.83
CA GLY A 510 16.47 -18.39 -38.42
C GLY A 510 16.27 -16.96 -37.91
N ILE A 511 16.39 -16.77 -36.60
CA ILE A 511 16.15 -15.51 -35.89
C ILE A 511 17.47 -15.06 -35.24
N PRO A 512 17.89 -13.79 -35.42
CA PRO A 512 19.04 -13.21 -34.71
C PRO A 512 18.91 -13.29 -33.19
N SER A 513 20.01 -13.51 -32.47
CA SER A 513 19.99 -13.73 -31.02
C SER A 513 19.56 -12.50 -30.22
N ASP A 514 19.77 -11.30 -30.76
CA ASP A 514 19.32 -10.02 -30.22
C ASP A 514 17.80 -9.80 -30.36
N GLU A 515 17.15 -10.48 -31.31
CA GLU A 515 15.71 -10.38 -31.56
C GLU A 515 14.88 -11.44 -30.82
N LEU A 516 15.50 -12.56 -30.43
CA LEU A 516 14.84 -13.67 -29.71
C LEU A 516 14.04 -13.24 -28.46
N PRO A 517 14.50 -12.32 -27.60
CA PRO A 517 13.72 -11.88 -26.43
C PRO A 517 12.39 -11.21 -26.79
N PHE A 518 12.29 -10.66 -28.01
CA PHE A 518 11.23 -9.75 -28.39
C PHE A 518 10.22 -10.33 -29.38
N ILE A 519 10.44 -11.54 -29.90
CA ILE A 519 9.56 -12.15 -30.91
C ILE A 519 8.13 -12.44 -30.42
N PHE A 520 7.94 -12.51 -29.10
CA PHE A 520 6.64 -12.69 -28.47
C PHE A 520 6.01 -11.34 -28.03
N GLU A 521 6.66 -10.21 -28.32
CA GLU A 521 6.05 -8.89 -28.13
C GLU A 521 5.00 -8.63 -29.21
N LYS A 522 3.95 -7.89 -28.83
CA LYS A 522 2.82 -7.60 -29.70
C LYS A 522 3.21 -6.58 -30.75
N PHE A 523 2.75 -6.78 -31.98
CA PHE A 523 2.96 -5.88 -33.12
C PHE A 523 4.43 -5.70 -33.52
N ARG A 524 5.33 -6.54 -33.00
CA ARG A 524 6.75 -6.45 -33.31
C ARG A 524 7.10 -7.42 -34.44
N GLN A 525 7.89 -6.94 -35.39
CA GLN A 525 8.43 -7.71 -36.51
C GLN A 525 9.94 -7.51 -36.53
N VAL A 526 10.70 -8.59 -36.74
CA VAL A 526 12.15 -8.54 -36.91
C VAL A 526 12.48 -7.77 -38.20
N ASP A 527 13.38 -6.79 -38.10
CA ASP A 527 13.58 -5.63 -38.98
C ASP A 527 13.23 -5.70 -40.49
N GLY A 528 12.62 -4.62 -40.97
CA GLY A 528 12.06 -4.40 -42.32
C GLY A 528 13.05 -4.16 -43.47
N SER A 529 14.28 -4.66 -43.41
CA SER A 529 15.25 -4.58 -44.52
C SER A 529 15.54 -5.94 -45.14
N THR A 530 15.37 -6.03 -46.47
CA THR A 530 15.73 -7.12 -47.41
C THR A 530 14.79 -8.32 -47.66
N THR A 531 13.56 -8.37 -47.17
CA THR A 531 12.53 -9.32 -47.68
C THR A 531 11.10 -8.77 -47.58
N ARG A 532 10.78 -7.74 -48.37
CA ARG A 532 9.42 -7.18 -48.49
C ARG A 532 8.42 -8.13 -49.22
N LYS A 533 8.60 -9.45 -49.10
CA LYS A 533 7.81 -10.49 -49.79
C LYS A 533 6.80 -11.21 -48.91
N VAL A 534 6.87 -11.12 -47.57
CA VAL A 534 5.97 -11.88 -46.69
C VAL A 534 5.40 -10.97 -45.61
N GLY A 535 4.13 -10.57 -45.76
CA GLY A 535 3.40 -9.77 -44.78
C GLY A 535 2.86 -10.63 -43.63
N GLY A 536 2.97 -10.12 -42.40
CA GLY A 536 2.39 -10.71 -41.19
C GLY A 536 1.82 -9.65 -40.26
N THR A 537 1.04 -10.06 -39.26
CA THR A 537 0.33 -9.16 -38.33
C THR A 537 1.16 -8.80 -37.09
N GLY A 538 2.23 -9.55 -36.80
CA GLY A 538 3.01 -9.41 -35.57
C GLY A 538 2.26 -9.85 -34.31
N LEU A 539 1.12 -10.54 -34.43
CA LEU A 539 0.30 -11.00 -33.30
C LEU A 539 0.34 -12.52 -33.09
N GLY A 540 0.62 -13.31 -34.13
CA GLY A 540 0.52 -14.77 -34.08
C GLY A 540 1.33 -15.43 -32.95
N LEU A 541 2.59 -15.04 -32.76
CA LEU A 541 3.44 -15.58 -31.68
C LEU A 541 3.00 -15.11 -30.29
N ALA A 542 2.52 -13.87 -30.16
CA ALA A 542 1.95 -13.38 -28.91
C ALA A 542 0.69 -14.19 -28.52
N ILE A 543 -0.17 -14.50 -29.49
CA ILE A 543 -1.34 -15.37 -29.30
C ILE A 543 -0.91 -16.78 -28.88
N VAL A 544 0.11 -17.36 -29.52
CA VAL A 544 0.66 -18.67 -29.11
C VAL A 544 1.08 -18.64 -27.65
N ARG A 545 1.84 -17.63 -27.22
CA ARG A 545 2.32 -17.53 -25.84
C ARG A 545 1.18 -17.46 -24.84
N GLU A 546 0.16 -16.64 -25.12
CA GLU A 546 -0.94 -16.52 -24.17
C GLU A 546 -1.90 -17.73 -24.20
N LEU A 547 -2.16 -18.33 -25.37
CA LEU A 547 -2.96 -19.56 -25.45
C LEU A 547 -2.25 -20.73 -24.75
N SER A 548 -0.93 -20.86 -24.90
CA SER A 548 -0.16 -21.85 -24.14
C SER A 548 -0.32 -21.65 -22.63
N ARG A 549 -0.30 -20.41 -22.13
CA ARG A 549 -0.54 -20.10 -20.71
C ARG A 549 -1.96 -20.41 -20.26
N VAL A 550 -2.97 -20.08 -21.09
CA VAL A 550 -4.38 -20.36 -20.81
C VAL A 550 -4.62 -21.88 -20.72
N LEU A 551 -3.89 -22.67 -21.52
CA LEU A 551 -3.89 -24.14 -21.44
C LEU A 551 -2.93 -24.68 -20.35
N GLY A 552 -2.50 -23.86 -19.39
CA GLY A 552 -1.66 -24.31 -18.26
C GLY A 552 -0.22 -24.68 -18.63
N GLY A 553 0.25 -24.24 -19.80
CA GLY A 553 1.57 -24.55 -20.35
C GLY A 553 2.44 -23.33 -20.64
N ASN A 554 3.52 -23.53 -21.40
CA ASN A 554 4.42 -22.48 -21.84
C ASN A 554 4.99 -22.73 -23.24
N VAL A 555 5.60 -21.68 -23.83
CA VAL A 555 6.29 -21.76 -25.12
C VAL A 555 7.70 -21.21 -24.99
N THR A 556 8.66 -21.89 -25.62
CA THR A 556 10.06 -21.49 -25.74
C THR A 556 10.51 -21.57 -27.19
N VAL A 557 11.62 -20.91 -27.51
CA VAL A 557 12.19 -20.87 -28.87
C VAL A 557 13.70 -21.08 -28.80
N THR A 558 14.23 -21.84 -29.75
CA THR A 558 15.67 -21.91 -30.04
C THR A 558 15.86 -21.66 -31.52
N SER A 559 16.69 -20.68 -31.88
CA SER A 559 16.95 -20.34 -33.28
C SER A 559 18.41 -20.03 -33.50
N THR A 560 18.91 -20.34 -34.70
CA THR A 560 20.23 -19.93 -35.15
C THR A 560 20.09 -19.32 -36.54
N LEU A 561 20.55 -18.08 -36.71
CA LEU A 561 20.50 -17.38 -37.99
C LEU A 561 21.17 -18.22 -39.10
N GLY A 562 20.43 -18.45 -40.18
CA GLY A 562 20.83 -19.25 -41.35
C GLY A 562 20.72 -20.77 -41.17
N ARG A 563 20.27 -21.28 -40.02
CA ARG A 563 20.05 -22.72 -39.80
C ARG A 563 18.59 -23.10 -39.58
N GLY A 564 17.77 -22.17 -39.09
CA GLY A 564 16.35 -22.41 -38.83
C GLY A 564 15.92 -22.07 -37.40
N THR A 565 14.66 -22.34 -37.11
CA THR A 565 14.03 -22.07 -35.81
C THR A 565 13.26 -23.28 -35.30
N THR A 566 13.32 -23.50 -33.99
CA THR A 566 12.55 -24.52 -33.29
C THR A 566 11.71 -23.85 -32.20
N PHE A 567 10.40 -23.97 -32.32
CA PHE A 567 9.45 -23.57 -31.28
C PHE A 567 9.02 -24.80 -30.49
N THR A 568 9.06 -24.72 -29.16
CA THR A 568 8.69 -25.81 -28.25
C THR A 568 7.58 -25.32 -27.33
N VAL A 569 6.42 -25.96 -27.40
CA VAL A 569 5.27 -25.72 -26.53
C VAL A 569 5.11 -26.89 -25.58
N ARG A 570 5.05 -26.63 -24.28
CA ARG A 570 4.77 -27.65 -23.25
C ARG A 570 3.37 -27.45 -22.71
N LEU A 571 2.58 -28.51 -22.71
CA LEU A 571 1.20 -28.51 -22.23
C LEU A 571 1.01 -29.64 -21.21
N PRO A 572 0.17 -29.50 -20.18
CA PRO A 572 -0.15 -30.61 -19.28
C PRO A 572 -0.95 -31.71 -20.01
N THR A 573 -0.69 -32.99 -19.70
CA THR A 573 -1.42 -34.14 -20.28
C THR A 573 -2.88 -34.20 -19.84
N THR A 574 -3.19 -33.63 -18.68
CA THR A 574 -4.55 -33.48 -18.16
C THR A 574 -4.74 -32.04 -17.69
N LEU A 575 -5.66 -31.31 -18.32
CA LEU A 575 -6.15 -30.06 -17.75
C LEU A 575 -7.05 -30.39 -16.55
N GLU A 576 -6.53 -30.22 -15.34
CA GLU A 576 -7.38 -30.23 -14.14
C GLU A 576 -8.31 -29.02 -14.20
N THR A 577 -9.62 -29.28 -14.14
CA THR A 577 -10.63 -28.22 -14.01
C THR A 577 -10.43 -27.48 -12.69
N PRO A 578 -10.40 -26.14 -12.68
CA PRO A 578 -10.50 -25.39 -11.43
C PRO A 578 -11.79 -25.78 -10.71
N ASP A 579 -11.65 -26.22 -9.47
CA ASP A 579 -12.70 -26.65 -8.57
C ASP A 579 -13.72 -25.53 -8.35
N ASN A 580 -14.88 -25.63 -9.00
CA ASN A 580 -16.09 -24.92 -8.61
C ASN A 580 -17.11 -25.97 -8.17
N GLY A 581 -17.27 -26.05 -6.85
CA GLY A 581 -17.97 -27.13 -6.17
C GLY A 581 -19.42 -27.39 -6.63
N GLY A 582 -19.78 -28.67 -6.54
CA GLY A 582 -21.10 -29.11 -6.11
C GLY A 582 -22.18 -29.24 -7.20
N GLY A 583 -22.10 -30.29 -8.00
CA GLY A 583 -23.23 -30.84 -8.76
C GLY A 583 -23.28 -32.37 -8.62
N PRO A 584 -24.43 -32.99 -8.31
CA PRO A 584 -24.49 -34.39 -7.92
C PRO A 584 -24.21 -35.34 -9.08
N HIS A 585 -23.42 -36.37 -8.80
CA HIS A 585 -23.34 -37.60 -9.58
C HIS A 585 -24.72 -38.14 -9.94
N LEU A 586 -24.93 -38.40 -11.23
CA LEU A 586 -25.85 -39.43 -11.69
C LEU A 586 -25.17 -40.22 -12.82
N GLU A 587 -24.52 -41.32 -12.43
CA GLU A 587 -24.48 -42.49 -13.28
C GLU A 587 -25.90 -43.05 -13.44
N ARG A 588 -26.32 -43.29 -14.67
CA ARG A 588 -26.86 -44.58 -15.13
C ARG A 588 -27.07 -44.53 -16.64
N GLY A 589 -26.32 -45.39 -17.34
CA GLY A 589 -26.49 -45.64 -18.76
C GLY A 589 -27.86 -46.22 -19.07
N VAL A 590 -28.42 -45.75 -20.19
CA VAL A 590 -29.56 -46.40 -20.84
C VAL A 590 -28.98 -47.34 -21.92
N PRO A 591 -29.44 -48.61 -22.02
CA PRO A 591 -28.88 -49.58 -22.95
C PRO A 591 -29.11 -49.18 -24.42
N VAL A 592 -28.13 -49.49 -25.27
CA VAL A 592 -28.10 -49.27 -26.73
C VAL A 592 -29.28 -49.97 -27.48
N SER A 593 -30.05 -50.83 -26.82
CA SER A 593 -31.19 -51.53 -27.41
C SER A 593 -32.49 -50.71 -27.50
N GLU A 594 -32.59 -49.54 -26.86
CA GLU A 594 -33.80 -48.68 -26.94
C GLU A 594 -33.71 -47.54 -27.97
N VAL A 595 -32.52 -47.27 -28.51
CA VAL A 595 -32.33 -46.29 -29.62
C VAL A 595 -32.61 -46.93 -30.99
N ALA A 596 -32.59 -48.26 -31.09
CA ALA A 596 -32.80 -49.00 -32.33
C ALA A 596 -34.28 -49.06 -32.80
N GLN A 597 -35.24 -48.61 -32.00
CA GLN A 597 -36.68 -48.69 -32.34
C GLN A 597 -37.32 -47.37 -32.82
N HIS A 598 -36.57 -46.28 -32.94
CA HIS A 598 -37.09 -45.00 -33.45
C HIS A 598 -36.56 -44.60 -34.84
N VAL A 599 -35.80 -45.47 -35.53
CA VAL A 599 -35.47 -45.26 -36.95
C VAL A 599 -36.53 -45.93 -37.81
N GLY A 600 -37.65 -45.24 -37.99
CA GLY A 600 -38.66 -45.59 -38.98
C GLY A 600 -38.10 -45.40 -40.40
N THR A 601 -37.82 -46.52 -41.07
CA THR A 601 -37.99 -46.78 -42.52
C THR A 601 -37.62 -45.67 -43.51
N MET A 602 -36.55 -45.89 -44.31
CA MET A 602 -36.55 -45.70 -45.77
C MET A 602 -35.18 -46.02 -46.42
N ALA A 603 -35.02 -47.26 -46.90
CA ALA A 603 -34.36 -47.63 -48.15
C ALA A 603 -34.72 -49.12 -48.39
N GLN A 604 -35.21 -49.50 -49.58
CA GLN A 604 -35.47 -50.93 -49.81
C GLN A 604 -34.12 -51.69 -49.76
N PRO A 605 -33.99 -52.74 -48.92
CA PRO A 605 -32.77 -53.53 -48.85
C PRO A 605 -32.45 -54.10 -50.25
N GLY A 606 -31.27 -53.77 -50.80
CA GLY A 606 -30.80 -54.31 -52.07
C GLY A 606 -30.78 -53.36 -53.28
N SER A 607 -31.03 -52.06 -53.10
CA SER A 607 -30.83 -51.06 -54.18
C SER A 607 -29.36 -51.03 -54.63
N THR A 608 -29.11 -51.18 -55.92
CA THR A 608 -27.77 -51.32 -56.51
C THR A 608 -27.18 -49.96 -56.89
N VAL A 609 -26.01 -49.65 -56.35
CA VAL A 609 -25.25 -48.42 -56.65
C VAL A 609 -23.97 -48.80 -57.39
N LEU A 610 -23.73 -48.20 -58.55
CA LEU A 610 -22.50 -48.40 -59.32
C LEU A 610 -21.48 -47.31 -58.94
N VAL A 611 -20.34 -47.72 -58.42
CA VAL A 611 -19.22 -46.83 -58.05
C VAL A 611 -18.14 -46.94 -59.10
N VAL A 612 -17.77 -45.81 -59.71
CA VAL A 612 -16.81 -45.77 -60.81
C VAL A 612 -15.64 -44.89 -60.38
N ASP A 613 -14.49 -45.52 -60.17
CA ASP A 613 -13.26 -44.89 -59.70
C ASP A 613 -12.09 -45.75 -60.15
N ASP A 614 -10.94 -45.18 -60.50
CA ASP A 614 -9.78 -45.95 -60.95
C ASP A 614 -8.89 -46.44 -59.81
N ASP A 615 -9.10 -45.92 -58.59
CA ASP A 615 -8.38 -46.35 -57.39
C ASP A 615 -9.16 -47.46 -56.63
N PRO A 616 -8.61 -48.69 -56.52
CA PRO A 616 -9.23 -49.79 -55.78
C PRO A 616 -9.46 -49.48 -54.29
N LEU A 617 -8.64 -48.63 -53.68
CA LEU A 617 -8.81 -48.23 -52.28
C LEU A 617 -10.04 -47.36 -52.10
N ILE A 618 -10.30 -46.43 -53.03
CA ILE A 618 -11.48 -45.55 -52.99
C ILE A 618 -12.75 -46.36 -53.25
N GLN A 619 -12.70 -47.31 -54.19
CA GLN A 619 -13.80 -48.25 -54.41
C GLN A 619 -14.15 -49.04 -53.13
N GLN A 620 -13.14 -49.56 -52.41
CA GLN A 620 -13.35 -50.28 -51.15
C GLN A 620 -13.88 -49.38 -50.03
N LEU A 621 -13.39 -48.14 -49.95
CA LEU A 621 -13.84 -47.17 -48.95
C LEU A 621 -15.31 -46.77 -49.17
N VAL A 622 -15.68 -46.44 -50.40
CA VAL A 622 -17.07 -46.09 -50.76
C VAL A 622 -17.99 -47.31 -50.57
N ALA A 623 -17.54 -48.51 -50.93
CA ALA A 623 -18.30 -49.74 -50.67
C ALA A 623 -18.50 -49.97 -49.16
N GLY A 624 -17.44 -49.83 -48.36
CA GLY A 624 -17.49 -49.96 -46.91
C GLY A 624 -18.39 -48.95 -46.20
N GLN A 625 -18.71 -47.82 -46.84
CA GLN A 625 -19.66 -46.83 -46.32
C GLN A 625 -21.11 -47.11 -46.76
N LEU A 626 -21.33 -47.55 -47.99
CA LEU A 626 -22.67 -47.73 -48.55
C LEU A 626 -23.28 -49.12 -48.26
N GLU A 627 -22.46 -50.18 -48.13
CA GLU A 627 -22.95 -51.53 -47.83
C GLU A 627 -23.58 -51.65 -46.43
N PRO A 628 -23.02 -51.07 -45.35
CA PRO A 628 -23.68 -51.05 -44.03
C PRO A 628 -25.02 -50.30 -44.04
N ALA A 629 -25.20 -49.34 -44.96
CA ALA A 629 -26.45 -48.61 -45.16
C ALA A 629 -27.49 -49.40 -45.99
N GLY A 630 -27.21 -50.64 -46.38
CA GLY A 630 -28.15 -51.55 -47.04
C GLY A 630 -28.15 -51.49 -48.57
N PHE A 631 -27.20 -50.79 -49.18
CA PHE A 631 -27.02 -50.74 -50.64
C PHE A 631 -26.17 -51.90 -51.13
N LYS A 632 -26.48 -52.42 -52.33
CA LYS A 632 -25.61 -53.36 -53.04
C LYS A 632 -24.64 -52.56 -53.89
N VAL A 633 -23.35 -52.55 -53.55
CA VAL A 633 -22.36 -51.77 -54.29
C VAL A 633 -21.73 -52.64 -55.38
N VAL A 634 -21.68 -52.10 -56.59
CA VAL A 634 -20.92 -52.69 -57.70
C VAL A 634 -19.91 -51.66 -58.16
N VAL A 635 -18.65 -52.05 -58.33
CA VAL A 635 -17.58 -51.12 -58.69
C VAL A 635 -17.31 -51.14 -60.20
N ALA A 636 -16.55 -50.19 -60.74
CA ALA A 636 -15.98 -50.20 -62.09
C ALA A 636 -14.69 -49.37 -62.12
N GLU A 637 -13.64 -49.90 -62.75
CA GLU A 637 -12.28 -49.35 -62.72
C GLU A 637 -11.99 -48.30 -63.82
N ASP A 638 -12.86 -48.20 -64.82
CA ASP A 638 -12.70 -47.22 -65.91
C ASP A 638 -14.04 -46.85 -66.56
N GLY A 639 -14.06 -45.79 -67.36
CA GLY A 639 -15.28 -45.27 -67.97
C GLY A 639 -15.94 -46.22 -68.99
N ILE A 640 -15.18 -47.13 -69.60
CA ILE A 640 -15.73 -48.13 -70.55
C ILE A 640 -16.44 -49.25 -69.78
N ALA A 641 -15.79 -49.76 -68.73
CA ALA A 641 -16.36 -50.74 -67.81
C ALA A 641 -17.61 -50.18 -67.09
N ALA A 642 -17.60 -48.89 -66.75
CA ALA A 642 -18.75 -48.18 -66.16
C ALA A 642 -19.97 -48.22 -67.07
N LEU A 643 -19.83 -47.83 -68.35
CA LEU A 643 -20.92 -47.85 -69.32
C LEU A 643 -21.42 -49.27 -69.60
N LYS A 644 -20.52 -50.26 -69.68
CA LYS A 644 -20.88 -51.68 -69.83
C LYS A 644 -21.72 -52.17 -68.65
N ARG A 645 -21.25 -51.95 -67.42
CA ARG A 645 -21.95 -52.34 -66.18
C ARG A 645 -23.26 -51.59 -66.00
N ALA A 646 -23.32 -50.31 -66.36
CA ALA A 646 -24.56 -49.53 -66.34
C ALA A 646 -25.64 -50.12 -67.27
N ARG A 647 -25.26 -50.62 -68.45
CA ARG A 647 -26.18 -51.30 -69.38
C ARG A 647 -26.63 -52.67 -68.88
N GLU A 648 -25.72 -53.46 -68.34
CA GLU A 648 -25.99 -54.83 -67.87
C GLU A 648 -26.81 -54.85 -66.58
N LEU A 649 -26.48 -53.98 -65.63
CA LEU A 649 -27.01 -54.03 -64.26
C LEU A 649 -28.12 -53.01 -63.99
N ARG A 650 -28.22 -51.95 -64.81
CA ARG A 650 -29.13 -50.80 -64.62
C ARG A 650 -29.24 -50.36 -63.15
N PRO A 651 -28.14 -49.84 -62.58
CA PRO A 651 -28.10 -49.44 -61.19
C PRO A 651 -29.08 -48.29 -60.93
N GLN A 652 -29.53 -48.18 -59.69
CA GLN A 652 -30.45 -47.13 -59.27
C GLN A 652 -29.75 -45.78 -59.08
N ALA A 653 -28.43 -45.78 -58.85
CA ALA A 653 -27.60 -44.58 -58.85
C ALA A 653 -26.17 -44.91 -59.32
N ILE A 654 -25.48 -43.93 -59.89
CA ILE A 654 -24.07 -44.04 -60.30
C ILE A 654 -23.26 -42.97 -59.58
N LEU A 655 -22.22 -43.39 -58.87
CA LEU A 655 -21.17 -42.53 -58.32
C LEU A 655 -20.00 -42.56 -59.29
N LEU A 656 -19.63 -41.42 -59.85
CA LEU A 656 -18.72 -41.34 -60.99
C LEU A 656 -17.56 -40.39 -60.72
N ASP A 657 -16.33 -40.92 -60.70
CA ASP A 657 -15.14 -40.08 -60.77
C ASP A 657 -15.01 -39.44 -62.16
N ILE A 658 -14.52 -38.21 -62.16
CA ILE A 658 -14.21 -37.42 -63.34
C ILE A 658 -12.89 -37.87 -63.97
N HIS A 659 -11.91 -38.27 -63.16
CA HIS A 659 -10.56 -38.62 -63.62
C HIS A 659 -10.40 -40.13 -63.83
N LEU A 660 -11.06 -40.66 -64.86
CA LEU A 660 -10.97 -42.08 -65.20
C LEU A 660 -10.02 -42.35 -66.38
N PRO A 661 -9.25 -43.46 -66.35
CA PRO A 661 -8.45 -43.90 -67.48
C PRO A 661 -9.35 -44.37 -68.64
N LYS A 662 -8.80 -44.31 -69.87
CA LYS A 662 -9.45 -44.66 -71.16
C LYS A 662 -10.59 -43.74 -71.60
N LEU A 663 -11.57 -43.46 -70.73
CA LEU A 663 -12.70 -42.58 -71.00
C LEU A 663 -13.00 -41.74 -69.76
N ASP A 664 -12.86 -40.42 -69.87
CA ASP A 664 -13.03 -39.49 -68.76
C ASP A 664 -14.49 -39.42 -68.27
N GLY A 665 -14.66 -39.14 -66.97
CA GLY A 665 -15.99 -39.16 -66.33
C GLY A 665 -16.97 -38.15 -66.92
N TRP A 666 -16.49 -37.04 -67.50
CA TRP A 666 -17.33 -36.11 -68.26
C TRP A 666 -17.94 -36.76 -69.50
N SER A 667 -17.14 -37.51 -70.28
CA SER A 667 -17.64 -38.24 -71.45
C SER A 667 -18.56 -39.38 -71.04
N VAL A 668 -18.25 -40.07 -69.94
CA VAL A 668 -19.13 -41.11 -69.37
C VAL A 668 -20.49 -40.51 -69.00
N LEU A 669 -20.52 -39.39 -68.27
CA LEU A 669 -21.77 -38.70 -67.90
C LEU A 669 -22.57 -38.27 -69.14
N SER A 670 -21.91 -37.67 -70.12
CA SER A 670 -22.55 -37.24 -71.37
C SER A 670 -23.13 -38.42 -72.16
N GLN A 671 -22.50 -39.59 -72.13
CA GLN A 671 -23.01 -40.80 -72.78
C GLN A 671 -24.17 -41.43 -71.99
N LEU A 672 -24.08 -41.47 -70.66
CA LEU A 672 -25.18 -41.92 -69.80
C LEU A 672 -26.44 -41.07 -70.02
N LYS A 673 -26.29 -39.76 -70.20
CA LYS A 673 -27.41 -38.82 -70.38
C LYS A 673 -27.94 -38.73 -71.80
N SER A 674 -27.14 -39.11 -72.81
CA SER A 674 -27.60 -39.17 -74.20
C SER A 674 -28.29 -40.49 -74.56
N GLU A 675 -28.05 -41.58 -73.82
CA GLU A 675 -28.71 -42.87 -74.04
C GLU A 675 -30.07 -42.94 -73.31
N PRO A 676 -31.23 -43.04 -74.02
CA PRO A 676 -32.55 -42.96 -73.40
C PRO A 676 -32.82 -44.01 -72.31
N SER A 677 -32.21 -45.20 -72.43
CA SER A 677 -32.30 -46.28 -71.44
C SER A 677 -31.54 -46.03 -70.14
N LEU A 678 -30.57 -45.10 -70.14
CA LEU A 678 -29.69 -44.80 -68.99
C LEU A 678 -29.84 -43.35 -68.49
N ALA A 679 -30.40 -42.45 -69.29
CA ALA A 679 -30.48 -41.02 -68.98
C ALA A 679 -31.24 -40.71 -67.68
N GLY A 680 -32.22 -41.55 -67.34
CA GLY A 680 -33.01 -41.45 -66.11
C GLY A 680 -32.28 -41.89 -64.83
N ILE A 681 -31.12 -42.54 -64.94
CA ILE A 681 -30.34 -42.95 -63.78
C ILE A 681 -29.66 -41.71 -63.18
N PRO A 682 -29.84 -41.40 -61.88
CA PRO A 682 -29.15 -40.31 -61.22
C PRO A 682 -27.64 -40.58 -61.19
N VAL A 683 -26.85 -39.61 -61.65
CA VAL A 683 -25.39 -39.68 -61.67
C VAL A 683 -24.85 -38.61 -60.73
N ILE A 684 -24.11 -39.05 -59.72
CA ILE A 684 -23.47 -38.23 -58.71
C ILE A 684 -21.98 -38.20 -59.04
N LEU A 685 -21.45 -37.02 -59.33
CA LEU A 685 -20.02 -36.87 -59.61
C LEU A 685 -19.24 -36.81 -58.30
N ILE A 686 -18.12 -37.52 -58.21
CA ILE A 686 -17.18 -37.44 -57.10
C ILE A 686 -15.83 -36.98 -57.66
N SER A 687 -15.29 -35.85 -57.24
CA SER A 687 -14.02 -35.35 -57.78
C SER A 687 -13.19 -34.60 -56.75
N VAL A 688 -11.89 -34.50 -56.98
CA VAL A 688 -10.99 -33.60 -56.23
C VAL A 688 -11.11 -32.13 -56.67
N GLU A 689 -11.69 -31.85 -57.84
CA GLU A 689 -11.85 -30.49 -58.38
C GLU A 689 -13.29 -29.97 -58.18
N GLU A 690 -13.50 -28.66 -57.99
CA GLU A 690 -14.84 -28.04 -57.92
C GLU A 690 -15.31 -27.53 -59.29
N GLN A 691 -15.95 -28.39 -60.09
CA GLN A 691 -16.52 -28.05 -61.41
C GLN A 691 -18.04 -28.28 -61.49
N ARG A 692 -18.78 -27.85 -60.45
CA ARG A 692 -20.24 -28.08 -60.32
C ARG A 692 -21.07 -27.58 -61.50
N ALA A 693 -20.77 -26.38 -62.01
CA ALA A 693 -21.51 -25.78 -63.13
C ALA A 693 -21.47 -26.65 -64.39
N ARG A 694 -20.33 -27.30 -64.66
CA ARG A 694 -20.15 -28.21 -65.80
C ARG A 694 -20.90 -29.54 -65.59
N GLY A 695 -20.88 -30.08 -64.38
CA GLY A 695 -21.62 -31.30 -64.00
C GLY A 695 -23.13 -31.17 -64.13
N PHE A 696 -23.71 -30.09 -63.58
CA PHE A 696 -25.15 -29.87 -63.70
C PHE A 696 -25.58 -29.59 -65.15
N SER A 697 -24.76 -28.86 -65.92
CA SER A 697 -25.03 -28.60 -67.35
C SER A 697 -25.03 -29.88 -68.20
N LEU A 698 -24.29 -30.92 -67.79
CA LEU A 698 -24.24 -32.23 -68.46
C LEU A 698 -25.23 -33.25 -67.88
N GLY A 699 -26.03 -32.87 -66.88
CA GLY A 699 -27.10 -33.70 -66.32
C GLY A 699 -26.73 -34.56 -65.12
N ALA A 700 -25.62 -34.27 -64.42
CA ALA A 700 -25.38 -34.84 -63.08
C ALA A 700 -26.45 -34.32 -62.11
N CYS A 701 -26.92 -35.18 -61.20
CA CYS A 701 -27.91 -34.80 -60.20
C CYS A 701 -27.27 -34.19 -58.96
N GLU A 702 -26.01 -34.53 -58.67
CA GLU A 702 -25.27 -33.98 -57.55
C GLU A 702 -23.76 -34.04 -57.79
N TYR A 703 -23.01 -33.22 -57.05
CA TYR A 703 -21.55 -33.15 -57.14
C TYR A 703 -20.91 -33.16 -55.74
N LEU A 704 -20.07 -34.16 -55.48
CA LEU A 704 -19.32 -34.35 -54.24
C LEU A 704 -17.84 -34.09 -54.46
N VAL A 705 -17.22 -33.39 -53.51
CA VAL A 705 -15.78 -33.10 -53.53
C VAL A 705 -15.07 -34.04 -52.57
N LYS A 706 -14.01 -34.73 -53.00
CA LYS A 706 -13.20 -35.60 -52.13
C LYS A 706 -12.36 -34.74 -51.16
N PRO A 707 -12.20 -35.11 -49.87
CA PRO A 707 -12.74 -36.31 -49.22
C PRO A 707 -14.23 -36.16 -48.87
N VAL A 708 -15.01 -37.22 -49.12
CA VAL A 708 -16.45 -37.25 -48.82
C VAL A 708 -16.68 -37.90 -47.45
N GLU A 709 -17.38 -37.21 -46.56
CA GLU A 709 -17.80 -37.74 -45.26
C GLU A 709 -18.78 -38.92 -45.41
N PRO A 710 -18.66 -40.01 -44.61
CA PRO A 710 -19.49 -41.21 -44.75
C PRO A 710 -21.00 -40.94 -44.73
N ASP A 711 -21.47 -40.17 -43.75
CA ASP A 711 -22.90 -39.90 -43.56
C ASP A 711 -23.48 -39.06 -44.72
N ARG A 712 -22.68 -38.12 -45.22
CA ARG A 712 -23.06 -37.24 -46.34
C ARG A 712 -23.15 -38.00 -47.67
N LEU A 713 -22.28 -38.98 -47.88
CA LEU A 713 -22.33 -39.84 -49.07
C LEU A 713 -23.63 -40.67 -49.11
N VAL A 714 -23.99 -41.27 -47.98
CA VAL A 714 -25.22 -42.06 -47.82
C VAL A 714 -26.46 -41.18 -48.04
N GLU A 715 -26.51 -40.00 -47.43
CA GLU A 715 -27.62 -39.05 -47.57
C GLU A 715 -27.85 -38.63 -49.03
N VAL A 716 -26.78 -38.29 -49.75
CA VAL A 716 -26.86 -37.79 -51.13
C VAL A 716 -27.33 -38.89 -52.10
N VAL A 717 -26.86 -40.11 -51.93
CA VAL A 717 -27.33 -41.27 -52.70
C VAL A 717 -28.81 -41.50 -52.42
N GLN A 718 -29.24 -41.46 -51.15
CA GLN A 718 -30.66 -41.59 -50.79
C GLN A 718 -31.52 -40.48 -51.42
N ARG A 719 -31.12 -39.21 -51.31
CA ARG A 719 -31.86 -38.07 -51.87
C ARG A 719 -32.00 -38.13 -53.38
N SER A 720 -30.94 -38.53 -54.08
CA SER A 720 -30.94 -38.59 -55.55
C SER A 720 -31.91 -39.64 -56.11
N LEU A 721 -32.18 -40.69 -55.34
CA LEU A 721 -33.22 -41.69 -55.68
C LEU A 721 -34.65 -41.13 -55.59
N HIS A 722 -34.86 -40.01 -54.89
CA HIS A 722 -36.18 -39.38 -54.71
C HIS A 722 -36.50 -38.26 -55.73
N GLN A 723 -35.50 -37.70 -56.42
CA GLN A 723 -35.67 -36.53 -57.32
C GLN A 723 -36.06 -36.87 -58.76
N SER A 724 -36.01 -38.14 -59.18
CA SER A 724 -36.34 -38.56 -60.56
C SER A 724 -37.84 -38.51 -60.90
N SER A 725 -38.62 -37.65 -60.25
CA SER A 725 -40.09 -37.54 -60.32
C SER A 725 -40.59 -36.16 -60.83
N GLY A 726 -40.06 -35.62 -61.95
CA GLY A 726 -40.76 -34.81 -62.99
C GLY A 726 -41.07 -33.28 -62.88
N THR A 727 -40.74 -32.51 -63.96
CA THR A 727 -41.35 -31.26 -64.59
C THR A 727 -40.65 -29.85 -64.54
N SER A 728 -40.66 -29.07 -65.66
CA SER A 728 -39.98 -27.75 -65.94
C SER A 728 -40.78 -26.83 -66.95
N THR A 729 -40.79 -25.47 -66.91
CA THR A 729 -41.56 -24.50 -67.82
C THR A 729 -41.05 -22.99 -67.97
N SER A 730 -41.45 -22.20 -69.02
CA SER A 730 -40.92 -20.88 -69.60
C SER A 730 -41.77 -19.53 -69.45
N VAL A 731 -41.37 -18.31 -69.97
CA VAL A 731 -41.91 -16.89 -69.67
C VAL A 731 -42.18 -15.95 -70.93
N GLY A 732 -43.05 -14.88 -70.91
CA GLY A 732 -43.65 -14.06 -72.05
C GLY A 732 -43.21 -12.58 -72.42
N GLU A 733 -43.97 -11.79 -73.27
CA GLU A 733 -43.56 -10.58 -74.10
C GLU A 733 -43.91 -9.12 -73.61
N VAL A 734 -42.99 -8.14 -73.78
CA VAL A 734 -43.04 -6.73 -73.28
C VAL A 734 -42.90 -5.65 -74.41
N LEU A 735 -43.70 -4.57 -74.41
CA LEU A 735 -43.61 -3.45 -75.39
C LEU A 735 -42.87 -2.23 -74.82
N VAL A 736 -41.84 -1.73 -75.51
CA VAL A 736 -41.02 -0.58 -75.09
C VAL A 736 -41.26 0.62 -76.01
N VAL A 737 -41.64 1.77 -75.44
CA VAL A 737 -42.04 3.00 -76.14
C VAL A 737 -41.20 4.18 -75.67
N ASP A 738 -40.33 4.68 -76.53
CA ASP A 738 -39.48 5.87 -76.32
C ASP A 738 -39.16 6.44 -77.70
N ASP A 739 -39.08 7.76 -77.87
CA ASP A 739 -38.73 8.39 -79.16
C ASP A 739 -37.22 8.32 -79.44
N ASP A 740 -36.39 8.29 -78.39
CA ASP A 740 -34.95 8.11 -78.48
C ASP A 740 -34.57 6.65 -78.79
N SER A 741 -33.90 6.44 -79.94
CA SER A 741 -33.53 5.10 -80.39
C SER A 741 -32.52 4.40 -79.48
N ALA A 742 -31.60 5.16 -78.87
CA ALA A 742 -30.57 4.60 -78.01
C ALA A 742 -31.16 4.08 -76.69
N THR A 743 -32.06 4.85 -76.08
CA THR A 743 -32.75 4.47 -74.85
C THR A 743 -33.70 3.29 -75.10
N ARG A 744 -34.45 3.31 -76.21
CA ARG A 744 -35.35 2.22 -76.58
C ARG A 744 -34.64 0.88 -76.77
N GLU A 745 -33.53 0.86 -77.52
CA GLU A 745 -32.72 -0.35 -77.75
C GLU A 745 -32.07 -0.83 -76.44
N LEU A 746 -31.60 0.10 -75.61
CA LEU A 746 -31.00 -0.21 -74.33
C LEU A 746 -32.00 -0.90 -73.39
N VAL A 747 -33.23 -0.39 -73.28
CA VAL A 747 -34.27 -0.99 -72.44
C VAL A 747 -34.67 -2.37 -72.96
N SER A 748 -34.92 -2.50 -74.26
CA SER A 748 -35.23 -3.80 -74.90
C SER A 748 -34.17 -4.86 -74.68
N ARG A 749 -32.89 -4.54 -74.91
CA ARG A 749 -31.79 -5.51 -74.80
C ARG A 749 -31.66 -6.07 -73.38
N ASN A 750 -31.84 -5.24 -72.37
CA ASN A 750 -31.72 -5.67 -70.98
C ASN A 750 -32.93 -6.48 -70.52
N LEU A 751 -34.14 -6.14 -70.96
CA LEU A 751 -35.33 -6.98 -70.74
C LEU A 751 -35.18 -8.37 -71.41
N ARG A 752 -34.59 -8.43 -72.62
CA ARG A 752 -34.28 -9.72 -73.28
C ARG A 752 -33.27 -10.57 -72.53
N ARG A 753 -32.17 -9.97 -72.05
CA ARG A 753 -31.20 -10.66 -71.18
C ARG A 753 -31.82 -11.17 -69.88
N ALA A 754 -32.87 -10.51 -69.41
CA ALA A 754 -33.61 -10.89 -68.22
C ALA A 754 -34.65 -12.01 -68.46
N GLY A 755 -34.75 -12.55 -69.68
CA GLY A 755 -35.60 -13.68 -70.03
C GLY A 755 -36.96 -13.32 -70.63
N PHE A 756 -37.22 -12.05 -70.95
CA PHE A 756 -38.46 -11.58 -71.59
C PHE A 756 -38.31 -11.46 -73.11
N SER A 757 -39.38 -11.67 -73.87
CA SER A 757 -39.43 -11.20 -75.26
C SER A 757 -39.78 -9.71 -75.29
N THR A 758 -39.29 -8.94 -76.27
CA THR A 758 -39.60 -7.50 -76.37
C THR A 758 -39.93 -7.02 -77.78
N SER A 759 -40.89 -6.09 -77.88
CA SER A 759 -41.25 -5.32 -79.06
C SER A 759 -41.03 -3.82 -78.83
N GLU A 760 -40.71 -3.05 -79.88
CA GLU A 760 -40.31 -1.64 -79.77
C GLU A 760 -41.24 -0.71 -80.55
N ALA A 761 -41.59 0.46 -80.00
CA ALA A 761 -42.32 1.52 -80.69
C ALA A 761 -41.61 2.87 -80.59
N ARG A 762 -41.55 3.60 -81.72
CA ARG A 762 -40.77 4.85 -81.84
C ARG A 762 -41.55 6.14 -81.60
N SER A 763 -42.86 6.04 -81.41
CA SER A 763 -43.73 7.18 -81.11
C SER A 763 -45.00 6.69 -80.41
N GLY A 764 -45.73 7.61 -79.78
CA GLY A 764 -47.01 7.28 -79.16
C GLY A 764 -48.05 6.69 -80.12
N GLU A 765 -48.08 7.15 -81.37
CA GLU A 765 -48.98 6.60 -82.41
C GLU A 765 -48.56 5.18 -82.83
N ASP A 766 -47.26 4.91 -82.97
CA ASP A 766 -46.72 3.58 -83.27
C ASP A 766 -47.00 2.60 -82.12
N ALA A 767 -46.93 3.08 -80.87
CA ALA A 767 -47.26 2.29 -79.70
C ALA A 767 -48.73 1.88 -79.64
N LEU A 768 -49.65 2.81 -79.90
CA LEU A 768 -51.09 2.53 -79.94
C LEU A 768 -51.44 1.54 -81.07
N LEU A 769 -50.82 1.69 -82.24
CA LEU A 769 -51.04 0.77 -83.35
C LEU A 769 -50.53 -0.64 -83.05
N LYS A 770 -49.33 -0.77 -82.45
CA LYS A 770 -48.76 -2.08 -82.06
C LYS A 770 -49.54 -2.75 -80.93
N ALA A 771 -49.94 -2.00 -79.91
CA ALA A 771 -50.73 -2.53 -78.80
C ALA A 771 -52.10 -3.06 -79.26
N ARG A 772 -52.68 -2.49 -80.32
CA ARG A 772 -53.91 -2.98 -80.95
C ARG A 772 -53.72 -4.27 -81.75
N VAL A 773 -52.58 -4.44 -82.41
CA VAL A 773 -52.29 -5.60 -83.27
C VAL A 773 -51.81 -6.80 -82.46
N SER A 774 -50.97 -6.58 -81.45
CA SER A 774 -50.48 -7.61 -80.52
C SER A 774 -50.48 -7.05 -79.10
N PRO A 775 -51.45 -7.42 -78.24
CA PRO A 775 -51.54 -6.90 -76.89
C PRO A 775 -50.35 -7.37 -76.04
N PRO A 776 -49.48 -6.47 -75.54
CA PRO A 776 -48.31 -6.86 -74.76
C PRO A 776 -48.68 -7.21 -73.31
N ALA A 777 -47.86 -8.02 -72.63
CA ALA A 777 -48.05 -8.33 -71.21
C ALA A 777 -47.68 -7.16 -70.29
N LEU A 778 -46.86 -6.23 -70.79
CA LEU A 778 -46.42 -5.01 -70.09
C LEU A 778 -46.02 -3.94 -71.12
N VAL A 779 -46.28 -2.66 -70.82
CA VAL A 779 -45.77 -1.52 -71.60
C VAL A 779 -44.78 -0.71 -70.77
N VAL A 780 -43.61 -0.39 -71.33
CA VAL A 780 -42.68 0.61 -70.79
C VAL A 780 -42.81 1.87 -71.65
N LEU A 781 -43.13 3.03 -71.07
CA LEU A 781 -43.52 4.23 -71.80
C LEU A 781 -42.77 5.49 -71.33
N ASP A 782 -42.15 6.22 -72.25
CA ASP A 782 -41.70 7.59 -71.99
C ASP A 782 -42.87 8.58 -72.08
N LEU A 783 -42.90 9.55 -71.16
CA LEU A 783 -43.90 10.62 -71.16
C LEU A 783 -43.51 11.79 -72.07
N MET A 784 -42.23 11.98 -72.36
CA MET A 784 -41.70 13.15 -73.09
C MET A 784 -41.36 12.79 -74.53
N MET A 785 -42.38 12.54 -75.35
CA MET A 785 -42.22 12.26 -76.79
C MET A 785 -42.87 13.36 -77.65
N PRO A 786 -42.31 13.71 -78.83
CA PRO A 786 -42.89 14.69 -79.73
C PRO A 786 -44.20 14.21 -80.39
N ASN A 787 -45.05 15.18 -80.77
CA ASN A 787 -46.40 15.02 -81.34
C ASN A 787 -47.45 14.46 -80.37
N LEU A 788 -47.26 13.21 -79.92
CA LEU A 788 -48.18 12.53 -79.01
C LEU A 788 -47.42 12.15 -77.73
N ASP A 789 -47.70 12.88 -76.65
CA ASP A 789 -47.06 12.65 -75.36
C ASP A 789 -47.53 11.34 -74.70
N GLY A 790 -46.74 10.82 -73.76
CA GLY A 790 -47.06 9.53 -73.12
C GLY A 790 -48.32 9.59 -72.23
N PHE A 791 -48.75 10.77 -71.79
CA PHE A 791 -50.02 10.93 -71.07
C PHE A 791 -51.22 10.70 -71.98
N GLU A 792 -51.16 11.23 -73.20
CA GLU A 792 -52.19 11.04 -74.21
C GLU A 792 -52.22 9.59 -74.72
N VAL A 793 -51.05 8.93 -74.83
CA VAL A 793 -50.97 7.48 -75.11
C VAL A 793 -51.67 6.67 -74.03
N LEU A 794 -51.41 6.97 -72.75
CA LEU A 794 -52.08 6.32 -71.61
C LEU A 794 -53.59 6.54 -71.64
N ARG A 795 -54.04 7.77 -71.84
CA ARG A 795 -55.47 8.10 -71.95
C ARG A 795 -56.15 7.31 -73.07
N ARG A 796 -55.51 7.19 -74.24
CA ARG A 796 -56.07 6.44 -75.37
C ARG A 796 -56.08 4.93 -75.14
N LEU A 797 -55.03 4.34 -74.55
CA LEU A 797 -55.03 2.93 -74.15
C LEU A 797 -56.19 2.61 -73.19
N ARG A 798 -56.47 3.53 -72.25
CA ARG A 798 -57.58 3.38 -71.29
C ARG A 798 -58.95 3.63 -71.93
N ALA A 799 -59.08 4.63 -72.79
CA ALA A 799 -60.31 4.87 -73.57
C ALA A 799 -60.68 3.66 -74.45
N GLU A 800 -59.68 2.93 -74.95
CA GLU A 800 -59.86 1.68 -75.71
C GLU A 800 -60.01 0.42 -74.81
N LYS A 801 -60.13 0.58 -73.49
CA LYS A 801 -60.29 -0.49 -72.48
C LYS A 801 -59.16 -1.54 -72.43
N LEU A 802 -57.96 -1.21 -72.89
CA LEU A 802 -56.78 -2.07 -72.72
C LEU A 802 -56.25 -1.94 -71.28
N GLN A 803 -56.40 -2.99 -70.48
CA GLN A 803 -55.90 -3.07 -69.10
C GLN A 803 -54.47 -3.62 -69.01
N VAL A 804 -53.57 -3.11 -69.85
CA VAL A 804 -52.16 -3.50 -69.81
C VAL A 804 -51.45 -2.66 -68.74
N PRO A 805 -50.64 -3.28 -67.85
CA PRO A 805 -49.82 -2.54 -66.89
C PRO A 805 -48.79 -1.68 -67.63
N VAL A 806 -48.64 -0.43 -67.19
CA VAL A 806 -47.69 0.52 -67.79
C VAL A 806 -46.68 0.97 -66.75
N VAL A 807 -45.39 0.83 -67.10
CA VAL A 807 -44.24 1.37 -66.37
C VAL A 807 -43.79 2.62 -67.09
N VAL A 808 -43.74 3.74 -66.38
CA VAL A 808 -43.39 5.03 -66.97
C VAL A 808 -41.92 5.34 -66.75
N LEU A 809 -41.20 5.63 -67.83
CA LEU A 809 -39.80 6.04 -67.82
C LEU A 809 -39.69 7.52 -68.22
N THR A 810 -39.60 8.44 -67.26
CA THR A 810 -39.48 9.88 -67.58
C THR A 810 -38.48 10.61 -66.68
N GLY A 811 -37.88 11.69 -67.20
CA GLY A 811 -37.06 12.62 -66.43
C GLY A 811 -37.86 13.76 -65.78
N LYS A 812 -39.16 13.89 -66.09
CA LYS A 812 -40.02 14.98 -65.60
C LYS A 812 -40.48 14.73 -64.16
N THR A 813 -40.43 15.74 -63.31
CA THR A 813 -41.14 15.76 -62.02
C THR A 813 -42.62 16.03 -62.24
N LEU A 814 -43.47 15.12 -61.78
CA LEU A 814 -44.92 15.17 -61.95
C LEU A 814 -45.59 16.05 -60.90
N SER A 815 -46.64 16.74 -61.30
CA SER A 815 -47.56 17.45 -60.39
C SER A 815 -48.58 16.49 -59.77
N ALA A 816 -49.19 16.89 -58.64
CA ALA A 816 -50.18 16.06 -57.93
C ALA A 816 -51.42 15.70 -58.79
N GLU A 817 -51.76 16.54 -59.78
CA GLU A 817 -52.82 16.26 -60.76
C GLU A 817 -52.37 15.24 -61.82
N GLU A 818 -51.13 15.32 -62.28
CA GLU A 818 -50.53 14.34 -63.20
C GLU A 818 -50.34 12.97 -62.53
N GLU A 819 -49.96 12.93 -61.26
CA GLU A 819 -49.92 11.70 -60.46
C GLU A 819 -51.33 11.10 -60.24
N ALA A 820 -52.36 11.95 -60.12
CA ALA A 820 -53.74 11.50 -60.00
C ALA A 820 -54.26 10.82 -61.27
N LEU A 821 -53.92 11.38 -62.43
CA LEU A 821 -54.23 10.83 -63.75
C LEU A 821 -53.56 9.47 -64.00
N LEU A 822 -52.43 9.22 -63.34
CA LEU A 822 -51.72 7.95 -63.41
C LEU A 822 -52.30 6.89 -62.48
N ARG A 823 -53.13 7.19 -61.48
CA ARG A 823 -53.57 6.17 -60.50
C ARG A 823 -54.44 5.02 -61.05
N ASP A 824 -54.96 5.11 -62.27
CA ASP A 824 -55.85 4.10 -62.86
C ASP A 824 -55.12 3.13 -63.83
N GLY A 825 -54.63 2.00 -63.28
CA GLY A 825 -53.94 0.94 -64.02
C GLY A 825 -52.42 1.11 -64.17
N PHE A 826 -51.81 1.95 -63.33
CA PHE A 826 -50.37 2.22 -63.32
C PHE A 826 -49.63 1.27 -62.42
N ALA A 827 -48.49 0.81 -62.93
CA ALA A 827 -47.78 -0.32 -62.36
C ALA A 827 -46.43 0.10 -61.75
N GLY A 828 -45.88 1.25 -62.16
CA GLY A 828 -44.73 1.86 -61.49
C GLY A 828 -44.12 3.06 -62.23
N PHE A 829 -43.48 3.94 -61.48
CA PHE A 829 -42.76 5.12 -61.97
C PHE A 829 -41.27 4.89 -61.87
N VAL A 830 -40.51 5.22 -62.92
CA VAL A 830 -39.06 5.18 -62.91
C VAL A 830 -38.49 6.49 -63.46
N LYS A 831 -37.71 7.18 -62.61
CA LYS A 831 -37.03 8.43 -62.96
C LYS A 831 -35.82 8.12 -63.85
N LYS A 832 -35.71 8.77 -65.02
CA LYS A 832 -34.57 8.64 -65.95
C LYS A 832 -33.28 9.10 -65.22
N GLY A 833 -32.37 8.16 -64.92
CA GLY A 833 -31.17 8.33 -64.07
C GLY A 833 -30.36 7.02 -63.99
N GLY A 834 -29.21 7.02 -63.29
CA GLY A 834 -28.20 5.94 -63.36
C GLY A 834 -28.67 4.49 -63.09
N HIS A 835 -29.74 4.31 -62.29
CA HIS A 835 -30.35 3.00 -61.99
C HIS A 835 -31.73 2.78 -62.64
N ALA A 836 -32.19 3.71 -63.48
CA ALA A 836 -33.54 3.67 -64.08
C ALA A 836 -33.82 2.37 -64.86
N LEU A 837 -32.79 1.77 -65.45
CA LEU A 837 -32.94 0.55 -66.22
C LEU A 837 -33.12 -0.69 -65.34
N GLU A 838 -32.40 -0.76 -64.22
CA GLU A 838 -32.52 -1.84 -63.23
C GLU A 838 -33.88 -1.75 -62.52
N ASP A 839 -34.33 -0.53 -62.22
CA ASP A 839 -35.63 -0.25 -61.63
C ASP A 839 -36.78 -0.62 -62.57
N VAL A 840 -36.68 -0.32 -63.88
CA VAL A 840 -37.66 -0.76 -64.89
C VAL A 840 -37.72 -2.28 -64.97
N ILE A 841 -36.57 -2.98 -64.94
CA ILE A 841 -36.53 -4.45 -65.01
C ILE A 841 -37.07 -5.08 -63.73
N ALA A 842 -36.74 -4.50 -62.56
CA ALA A 842 -37.25 -4.94 -61.27
C ALA A 842 -38.76 -4.75 -61.16
N GLN A 843 -39.28 -3.60 -61.59
CA GLN A 843 -40.72 -3.35 -61.66
C GLN A 843 -41.40 -4.27 -62.69
N ALA A 844 -40.84 -4.44 -63.89
CA ALA A 844 -41.35 -5.36 -64.91
C ALA A 844 -41.41 -6.82 -64.42
N LYS A 845 -40.33 -7.30 -63.78
CA LYS A 845 -40.28 -8.62 -63.13
C LYS A 845 -41.31 -8.72 -62.01
N GLY A 846 -41.35 -7.74 -61.11
CA GLY A 846 -42.28 -7.72 -59.98
C GLY A 846 -43.74 -7.72 -60.42
N LEU A 847 -44.09 -7.03 -61.50
CA LEU A 847 -45.44 -6.95 -62.05
C LEU A 847 -45.85 -8.24 -62.78
N LEU A 848 -44.94 -8.84 -63.55
CA LEU A 848 -45.21 -10.11 -64.24
C LEU A 848 -45.18 -11.31 -63.26
N LEU A 849 -44.35 -11.24 -62.20
CA LEU A 849 -44.35 -12.19 -61.09
C LEU A 849 -45.57 -12.01 -60.19
N SER A 850 -46.05 -10.79 -59.96
CA SER A 850 -47.28 -10.55 -59.17
C SER A 850 -48.55 -10.89 -59.94
N GLN A 851 -48.59 -10.72 -61.27
CA GLN A 851 -49.68 -11.29 -62.08
C GLN A 851 -49.66 -12.83 -62.09
N ARG A 852 -48.47 -13.46 -62.08
CA ARG A 852 -48.32 -14.91 -61.89
C ARG A 852 -48.70 -15.38 -60.48
N ALA A 853 -48.30 -14.64 -59.44
CA ALA A 853 -48.62 -14.94 -58.04
C ALA A 853 -50.12 -14.72 -57.74
N ALA A 854 -50.74 -13.69 -58.34
CA ALA A 854 -52.19 -13.49 -58.34
C ALA A 854 -52.94 -14.63 -59.05
N SER A 855 -52.28 -15.38 -59.94
CA SER A 855 -52.82 -16.58 -60.56
C SER A 855 -52.49 -17.91 -59.84
N ALA A 856 -51.63 -17.91 -58.80
CA ALA A 856 -51.10 -19.15 -58.20
C ALA A 856 -51.09 -19.27 -56.66
N GLY A 857 -51.48 -18.24 -55.89
CA GLY A 857 -51.66 -18.35 -54.43
C GLY A 857 -50.54 -17.70 -53.59
N LYS A 858 -50.92 -17.17 -52.41
CA LYS A 858 -50.14 -16.24 -51.57
C LYS A 858 -48.75 -16.76 -51.15
N LEU A 859 -47.73 -15.89 -51.24
CA LEU A 859 -46.38 -16.10 -50.69
C LEU A 859 -46.43 -16.17 -49.16
N ALA A 860 -45.58 -17.00 -48.54
CA ALA A 860 -45.44 -17.06 -47.09
C ALA A 860 -44.82 -15.76 -46.56
N ARG A 861 -45.33 -15.31 -45.42
CA ARG A 861 -45.01 -14.03 -44.76
C ARG A 861 -43.95 -14.24 -43.71
N ILE A 862 -42.79 -13.60 -43.87
CA ILE A 862 -41.67 -13.68 -42.94
C ILE A 862 -41.51 -12.34 -42.24
N LEU A 863 -41.65 -12.33 -40.91
CA LEU A 863 -41.35 -11.16 -40.10
C LEU A 863 -39.87 -11.15 -39.74
N TYR A 864 -39.12 -10.14 -40.18
CA TYR A 864 -37.75 -9.90 -39.77
C TYR A 864 -37.67 -8.74 -38.79
N VAL A 865 -37.25 -9.04 -37.55
CA VAL A 865 -37.09 -8.06 -36.47
C VAL A 865 -35.61 -7.76 -36.29
N GLU A 866 -35.18 -6.56 -36.68
CA GLU A 866 -33.78 -6.12 -36.70
C GLU A 866 -33.73 -4.60 -36.62
N ASP A 867 -32.83 -4.05 -35.80
CA ASP A 867 -32.69 -2.60 -35.59
C ASP A 867 -31.90 -1.89 -36.71
N SER A 868 -30.92 -2.57 -37.31
CA SER A 868 -30.11 -2.05 -38.42
C SER A 868 -30.83 -2.04 -39.77
N ALA A 869 -31.09 -0.85 -40.31
CA ALA A 869 -31.69 -0.65 -41.64
C ALA A 869 -30.87 -1.27 -42.79
N GLN A 870 -29.54 -1.35 -42.66
CA GLN A 870 -28.67 -1.97 -43.66
C GLN A 870 -28.82 -3.50 -43.68
N ASN A 871 -28.91 -4.12 -42.50
CA ASN A 871 -29.15 -5.56 -42.37
C ASN A 871 -30.55 -5.92 -42.88
N ARG A 872 -31.56 -5.09 -42.55
CA ARG A 872 -32.90 -5.20 -43.14
C ARG A 872 -32.86 -5.15 -44.66
N ASP A 873 -32.12 -4.22 -45.28
CA ASP A 873 -32.01 -4.16 -46.75
C ASP A 873 -31.31 -5.39 -47.36
N ILE A 874 -30.25 -5.90 -46.74
CA ILE A 874 -29.54 -7.11 -47.20
C ILE A 874 -30.45 -8.35 -47.14
N VAL A 875 -31.08 -8.59 -45.99
CA VAL A 875 -31.98 -9.74 -45.79
C VAL A 875 -33.22 -9.60 -46.67
N ARG A 876 -33.79 -8.41 -46.79
CA ARG A 876 -34.86 -8.12 -47.74
C ARG A 876 -34.43 -8.51 -49.15
N ARG A 877 -33.23 -8.10 -49.61
CA ARG A 877 -32.71 -8.50 -50.94
C ARG A 877 -32.45 -10.01 -51.06
N TYR A 878 -32.07 -10.69 -50.00
CA TYR A 878 -31.89 -12.15 -50.00
C TYR A 878 -33.21 -12.91 -50.13
N LEU A 879 -34.28 -12.40 -49.50
CA LEU A 879 -35.59 -13.05 -49.44
C LEU A 879 -36.59 -12.54 -50.50
N ASN A 880 -36.33 -11.39 -51.12
CA ASN A 880 -37.21 -10.77 -52.11
C ASN A 880 -37.41 -11.70 -53.32
N GLY A 881 -38.66 -11.88 -53.72
CA GLY A 881 -39.06 -12.79 -54.79
C GLY A 881 -39.28 -14.25 -54.36
N HIS A 882 -38.96 -14.61 -53.10
CA HIS A 882 -39.24 -15.93 -52.53
C HIS A 882 -40.31 -15.89 -51.42
N PHE A 883 -40.37 -14.80 -50.64
CA PHE A 883 -41.28 -14.63 -49.52
C PHE A 883 -41.80 -13.20 -49.43
N GLU A 884 -42.94 -12.98 -48.77
CA GLU A 884 -43.42 -11.65 -48.40
C GLU A 884 -42.72 -11.24 -47.09
N VAL A 885 -41.81 -10.27 -47.15
CA VAL A 885 -41.02 -9.85 -45.99
C VAL A 885 -41.71 -8.69 -45.27
N ILE A 886 -42.01 -8.89 -43.99
CA ILE A 886 -42.51 -7.88 -43.07
C ILE A 886 -41.32 -7.44 -42.21
N GLU A 887 -41.05 -6.14 -42.14
CA GLU A 887 -39.95 -5.60 -41.36
C GLU A 887 -40.45 -4.99 -40.04
N ALA A 888 -39.70 -5.24 -38.97
CA ALA A 888 -39.86 -4.57 -37.69
C ALA A 888 -38.51 -4.02 -37.22
N GLU A 889 -38.53 -2.79 -36.70
CA GLU A 889 -37.33 -2.01 -36.39
C GLU A 889 -36.87 -2.17 -34.93
N ASP A 890 -37.69 -2.76 -34.07
CA ASP A 890 -37.38 -3.06 -32.68
C ASP A 890 -38.30 -4.17 -32.14
N GLY A 891 -38.04 -4.60 -30.89
CA GLY A 891 -38.79 -5.68 -30.26
C GLY A 891 -40.28 -5.40 -30.01
N GLU A 892 -40.66 -4.14 -29.74
CA GLU A 892 -42.06 -3.77 -29.52
C GLU A 892 -42.84 -3.77 -30.83
N HIS A 893 -42.25 -3.19 -31.88
CA HIS A 893 -42.78 -3.23 -33.24
C HIS A 893 -42.85 -4.67 -33.75
N GLY A 894 -41.86 -5.51 -33.40
CA GLY A 894 -41.87 -6.95 -33.71
C GLY A 894 -43.05 -7.68 -33.06
N LEU A 895 -43.36 -7.39 -31.80
CA LEU A 895 -44.50 -7.98 -31.09
C LEU A 895 -45.85 -7.53 -31.70
N GLU A 896 -45.98 -6.23 -32.01
CA GLU A 896 -47.17 -5.67 -32.65
C GLU A 896 -47.41 -6.29 -34.05
N ARG A 897 -46.35 -6.36 -34.87
CA ARG A 897 -46.38 -6.93 -36.22
C ARG A 897 -46.69 -8.42 -36.20
N ALA A 898 -46.16 -9.17 -35.24
CA ALA A 898 -46.44 -10.59 -35.11
C ALA A 898 -47.93 -10.87 -34.83
N ILE A 899 -48.59 -10.01 -34.04
CA ILE A 899 -50.03 -10.13 -33.76
C ILE A 899 -50.87 -9.64 -34.94
N ARG A 900 -50.53 -8.47 -35.50
CA ARG A 900 -51.35 -7.80 -36.52
C ARG A 900 -51.26 -8.48 -37.88
N ASP A 901 -50.05 -8.84 -38.28
CA ASP A 901 -49.76 -9.27 -39.65
C ASP A 901 -49.67 -10.80 -39.76
N ALA A 902 -49.72 -11.54 -38.63
CA ALA A 902 -49.78 -13.01 -38.54
C ALA A 902 -48.75 -13.72 -39.45
N PRO A 903 -47.44 -13.57 -39.20
CA PRO A 903 -46.40 -14.14 -40.04
C PRO A 903 -46.35 -15.67 -39.93
N ASP A 904 -45.89 -16.31 -41.01
CA ASP A 904 -45.70 -17.75 -41.09
C ASP A 904 -44.34 -18.17 -40.46
N LEU A 905 -43.37 -17.25 -40.39
CA LEU A 905 -42.08 -17.43 -39.71
C LEU A 905 -41.52 -16.09 -39.21
N ILE A 906 -40.79 -16.10 -38.09
CA ILE A 906 -40.14 -14.93 -37.53
C ILE A 906 -38.62 -15.12 -37.52
N LEU A 907 -37.89 -14.21 -38.15
CA LEU A 907 -36.45 -14.03 -37.98
C LEU A 907 -36.26 -12.97 -36.89
N MET A 908 -35.69 -13.37 -35.76
CA MET A 908 -35.57 -12.52 -34.57
C MET A 908 -34.11 -12.20 -34.28
N ASP A 909 -33.69 -10.94 -34.42
CA ASP A 909 -32.43 -10.52 -33.81
C ASP A 909 -32.54 -10.62 -32.29
N LEU A 910 -31.58 -11.29 -31.65
CA LEU A 910 -31.54 -11.42 -30.20
C LEU A 910 -31.00 -10.17 -29.51
N SER A 911 -30.26 -9.32 -30.22
CA SER A 911 -29.60 -8.12 -29.68
C SER A 911 -30.37 -6.83 -30.00
N LEU A 912 -31.66 -6.78 -29.64
CA LEU A 912 -32.53 -5.63 -29.89
C LEU A 912 -32.47 -4.58 -28.76
N PRO A 913 -32.59 -3.27 -29.08
CA PRO A 913 -32.65 -2.21 -28.09
C PRO A 913 -34.01 -2.15 -27.37
N ARG A 914 -34.01 -1.69 -26.11
CA ARG A 914 -35.16 -1.60 -25.17
C ARG A 914 -35.74 -2.95 -24.76
N LEU A 915 -36.32 -3.68 -25.70
CA LEU A 915 -36.94 -4.99 -25.49
C LEU A 915 -36.10 -6.02 -26.25
N ASP A 916 -35.32 -6.82 -25.52
CA ASP A 916 -34.39 -7.78 -26.11
C ASP A 916 -35.15 -8.91 -26.84
N GLY A 917 -34.52 -9.50 -27.87
CA GLY A 917 -35.17 -10.53 -28.68
C GLY A 917 -35.53 -11.79 -27.88
N TRP A 918 -34.85 -12.00 -26.75
CA TRP A 918 -35.12 -13.04 -25.77
C TRP A 918 -36.50 -12.87 -25.12
N GLU A 919 -36.77 -11.68 -24.60
CA GLU A 919 -38.04 -11.32 -23.97
C GLU A 919 -39.16 -11.21 -24.99
N VAL A 920 -38.88 -10.69 -26.20
CA VAL A 920 -39.85 -10.70 -27.31
C VAL A 920 -40.28 -12.13 -27.61
N THR A 921 -39.34 -13.07 -27.73
CA THR A 921 -39.65 -14.47 -28.02
C THR A 921 -40.47 -15.11 -26.89
N ARG A 922 -40.12 -14.88 -25.61
CA ARG A 922 -40.92 -15.37 -24.47
C ARG A 922 -42.35 -14.84 -24.50
N ARG A 923 -42.52 -13.55 -24.81
CA ARG A 923 -43.85 -12.92 -24.94
C ARG A 923 -44.63 -13.46 -26.12
N LEU A 924 -43.99 -13.70 -27.27
CA LEU A 924 -44.61 -14.35 -28.43
C LEU A 924 -45.11 -15.76 -28.09
N ARG A 925 -44.35 -16.52 -27.28
CA ARG A 925 -44.75 -17.86 -26.82
C ARG A 925 -45.91 -17.84 -25.81
N ALA A 926 -46.07 -16.77 -25.04
CA ALA A 926 -47.21 -16.58 -24.14
C ALA A 926 -48.50 -16.16 -24.86
N LEU A 927 -48.43 -15.74 -26.13
CA LEU A 927 -49.58 -15.30 -26.92
C LEU A 927 -50.17 -16.46 -27.74
N PRO A 928 -51.46 -16.82 -27.57
CA PRO A 928 -52.08 -17.94 -28.30
C PRO A 928 -51.99 -17.83 -29.83
N ALA A 929 -52.02 -16.60 -30.37
CA ALA A 929 -51.99 -16.35 -31.81
C ALA A 929 -50.59 -16.51 -32.45
N ALA A 930 -49.51 -16.41 -31.67
CA ALA A 930 -48.13 -16.49 -32.16
C ALA A 930 -47.32 -17.64 -31.54
N ALA A 931 -47.90 -18.36 -30.56
CA ALA A 931 -47.22 -19.40 -29.81
C ALA A 931 -46.60 -20.50 -30.67
N ASN A 932 -47.23 -20.83 -31.81
CA ASN A 932 -46.80 -21.90 -32.72
C ASN A 932 -45.98 -21.40 -33.92
N VAL A 933 -45.76 -20.09 -34.08
CA VAL A 933 -45.00 -19.55 -35.22
C VAL A 933 -43.52 -19.87 -35.02
N PRO A 934 -42.82 -20.49 -36.00
CA PRO A 934 -41.39 -20.76 -35.89
C PRO A 934 -40.60 -19.46 -35.71
N VAL A 935 -39.71 -19.42 -34.71
CA VAL A 935 -38.82 -18.28 -34.46
C VAL A 935 -37.39 -18.75 -34.68
N ILE A 936 -36.70 -18.17 -35.66
CA ILE A 936 -35.27 -18.40 -35.89
C ILE A 936 -34.52 -17.24 -35.25
N ALA A 937 -33.71 -17.55 -34.25
CA ALA A 937 -32.83 -16.58 -33.62
C ALA A 937 -31.69 -16.20 -34.56
N VAL A 938 -31.44 -14.90 -34.72
CA VAL A 938 -30.30 -14.34 -35.43
C VAL A 938 -29.43 -13.63 -34.40
N THR A 939 -28.17 -14.01 -34.25
CA THR A 939 -27.29 -13.41 -33.24
C THR A 939 -25.86 -13.23 -33.73
N ALA A 940 -25.13 -12.30 -33.13
CA ALA A 940 -23.71 -12.10 -33.38
C ALA A 940 -22.80 -13.03 -32.56
N HIS A 941 -23.34 -13.77 -31.58
CA HIS A 941 -22.59 -14.65 -30.69
C HIS A 941 -22.71 -16.11 -31.12
N ALA A 942 -21.59 -16.75 -31.49
CA ALA A 942 -21.51 -18.18 -31.77
C ALA A 942 -21.18 -18.97 -30.49
N GLY A 943 -21.90 -20.06 -30.21
CA GLY A 943 -21.60 -20.96 -29.08
C GLY A 943 -22.80 -21.76 -28.59
N ARG A 944 -22.54 -22.95 -28.02
CA ARG A 944 -23.57 -23.89 -27.57
C ARG A 944 -24.46 -23.31 -26.47
N GLU A 945 -23.88 -22.53 -25.56
CA GLU A 945 -24.65 -21.87 -24.49
C GLU A 945 -25.70 -20.87 -25.01
N TYR A 946 -25.39 -20.12 -26.08
CA TYR A 946 -26.34 -19.18 -26.69
C TYR A 946 -27.41 -19.91 -27.48
N GLN A 947 -27.08 -21.06 -28.07
CA GLN A 947 -28.06 -21.94 -28.70
C GLN A 947 -29.00 -22.56 -27.66
N ASP A 948 -28.48 -23.01 -26.50
CA ASP A 948 -29.27 -23.54 -25.40
C ASP A 948 -30.18 -22.46 -24.81
N LYS A 949 -29.67 -21.24 -24.64
CA LYS A 949 -30.48 -20.07 -24.27
C LYS A 949 -31.56 -19.79 -25.32
N ALA A 950 -31.23 -19.83 -26.62
CA ALA A 950 -32.17 -19.63 -27.74
C ALA A 950 -33.34 -20.60 -27.66
N HIS A 951 -33.04 -21.88 -27.46
CA HIS A 951 -34.04 -22.90 -27.24
C HIS A 951 -34.85 -22.69 -25.96
N ALA A 952 -34.21 -22.35 -24.83
CA ALA A 952 -34.90 -22.09 -23.57
C ALA A 952 -35.88 -20.89 -23.65
N ALA A 953 -35.57 -19.89 -24.48
CA ALA A 953 -36.48 -18.76 -24.75
C ALA A 953 -37.63 -19.09 -25.71
N GLY A 954 -37.59 -20.27 -26.35
CA GLY A 954 -38.62 -20.76 -27.26
C GLY A 954 -38.31 -20.57 -28.75
N CYS A 955 -37.05 -20.33 -29.12
CA CYS A 955 -36.63 -20.32 -30.53
C CYS A 955 -36.59 -21.75 -31.10
N THR A 956 -37.00 -21.87 -32.36
CA THR A 956 -37.06 -23.13 -33.11
C THR A 956 -35.73 -23.48 -33.75
N ALA A 957 -34.98 -22.45 -34.16
CA ALA A 957 -33.65 -22.58 -34.74
C ALA A 957 -32.82 -21.32 -34.46
N TYR A 958 -31.58 -21.36 -34.91
CA TYR A 958 -30.57 -20.37 -34.59
C TYR A 958 -29.60 -20.19 -35.76
N LEU A 959 -29.22 -18.95 -36.04
CA LEU A 959 -28.26 -18.54 -37.07
C LEU A 959 -27.30 -17.48 -36.53
N THR A 960 -26.03 -17.58 -36.92
CA THR A 960 -24.97 -16.62 -36.58
C THR A 960 -24.82 -15.55 -37.65
N LYS A 961 -24.60 -14.30 -37.23
CA LYS A 961 -24.20 -13.18 -38.10
C LYS A 961 -22.68 -13.30 -38.37
N PRO A 962 -22.19 -13.03 -39.60
CA PRO A 962 -22.93 -12.59 -40.77
C PRO A 962 -23.78 -13.69 -41.42
N LEU A 963 -24.97 -13.32 -41.88
CA LEU A 963 -25.91 -14.23 -42.53
C LEU A 963 -25.43 -14.58 -43.95
N ASP A 964 -25.10 -15.84 -44.18
CA ASP A 964 -24.95 -16.37 -45.53
C ASP A 964 -26.33 -16.56 -46.18
N ARG A 965 -26.46 -16.16 -47.45
CA ARG A 965 -27.74 -16.19 -48.17
C ARG A 965 -28.31 -17.59 -48.29
N ASP A 966 -27.47 -18.56 -48.65
CA ASP A 966 -27.92 -19.91 -48.96
C ASP A 966 -28.31 -20.63 -47.66
N GLN A 967 -27.51 -20.43 -46.59
CA GLN A 967 -27.82 -20.93 -45.26
C GLN A 967 -29.14 -20.34 -44.69
N LEU A 968 -29.37 -19.03 -44.89
CA LEU A 968 -30.60 -18.37 -44.44
C LEU A 968 -31.85 -18.93 -45.15
N LEU A 969 -31.78 -19.08 -46.48
CA LEU A 969 -32.89 -19.62 -47.28
C LEU A 969 -33.18 -21.08 -46.95
N GLU A 970 -32.14 -21.89 -46.74
CA GLU A 970 -32.27 -23.29 -46.33
C GLU A 970 -32.96 -23.40 -44.97
N MET A 971 -32.53 -22.60 -43.99
CA MET A 971 -33.10 -22.60 -42.65
C MET A 971 -34.58 -22.20 -42.66
N ILE A 972 -34.94 -21.14 -43.39
CA ILE A 972 -36.34 -20.69 -43.52
C ILE A 972 -37.21 -21.79 -44.14
N ARG A 973 -36.75 -22.41 -45.24
CA ARG A 973 -37.50 -23.47 -45.93
C ARG A 973 -37.68 -24.71 -45.06
N LYS A 974 -36.65 -25.09 -44.29
CA LYS A 974 -36.71 -26.20 -43.33
C LYS A 974 -37.82 -26.02 -42.31
N HIS A 975 -38.05 -24.79 -41.84
CA HIS A 975 -38.99 -24.49 -40.75
C HIS A 975 -40.39 -24.03 -41.19
N LEU A 976 -40.59 -23.62 -42.45
CA LEU A 976 -41.92 -23.32 -43.01
C LEU A 976 -42.71 -24.56 -43.47
N GLY A 977 -42.06 -25.72 -43.61
CA GLY A 977 -42.72 -26.97 -44.03
C GLY A 977 -43.18 -26.99 -45.50
N ARG A 978 -43.55 -28.18 -46.00
CA ARG A 978 -43.83 -28.48 -47.43
C ARG A 978 -45.03 -27.72 -48.05
N THR A 979 -45.80 -26.97 -47.27
CA THR A 979 -47.03 -26.30 -47.73
C THR A 979 -46.81 -24.94 -48.39
N HIS A 980 -45.60 -24.37 -48.30
CA HIS A 980 -45.29 -22.99 -48.71
C HIS A 980 -44.06 -22.84 -49.62
N VAL A 981 -43.54 -23.95 -50.19
CA VAL A 981 -42.37 -23.97 -51.10
C VAL A 981 -42.82 -24.12 -52.54
#